data_AF-A0A850G2T9-F1
#
_entry.id   AF-A0A850G2T9-F1
#
_cell.length_a   1.000
_cell.length_b   1.000
_cell.length_c   1.000
_cell.angle_alpha   90.00
_cell.angle_beta   90.00
_cell.angle_gamma   90.00
#
_symmetry.space_group_name_H-M   'P 1'
#
loop_
_entity.id
_entity.type
_entity.pdbx_description
1 polymer ?
#
loop_
_entity_poly.entity_id
_entity_poly.type
_entity_poly.pdbx_seq_one_letter_code
_entity_poly.pdbx_strand_id
1 'polypeptide(L)'
;MSRLTEPPAGARSRALAWLIRVAPAVVVILVAAAVLWPVPAGRMPLSADHTVHLTRIVLTGRRLVEQGALSGWEPTWFFGFPLGELYPQLGDLLILGIRALSLGNLEWSQAYALGFFVVFALQGLALLRVGRLFGLGPWPGLIAALLVLVDPGFTREGGWLYTVYFGVWPQALATSLAWLGLGEMARALGVRSSATLVDAAGPEPKSESGSGSGFGSDGDDAARRATLWAGLCFAAALLAHPIALPTLGIGGLILVATVVPRGPTPWRVALARCLVGGAIGALAAAWWWLPMLQHRAWMASYGWLHASLDAMLRWASRDGALAQRMPAAVGYLAMLGLVLAALGLTGAGAGGGAGRGEGEGRGEGSGAGVRRAPGRAGVEQVAGRAMATRGGASFARFVALFALAQWLLASSDVFWLLRLDRLSEGFTHIQWQRFLIGAKPGLFLCAGLAVVAPAAWARRLVLRARAAGGADKHAGGLRWAWTLAALAPTFATLAAAAWLLDDSKAAMREHEVGAVQIERIPGEPQAERDYREFLAWAGGRWEAREGDYRLAVRAARNSHWFMDAPVWTSTPQYKLGFTPGDNFVHKPESGRREVLDALGVRWMVSRERGSRARPGEVARFGSIVVRERQGARPWPLVEVVEGGRVELLAADLRAGVVRARLEAAPGEDLAGRQLRFAIAGYPRWQLVVDGRPLEWVEVPVHGDAAPATQAARRAGQLRGGKAEGDDGSEPTLIAATLPESTGAGPVEVELRYRGRGALDLAAQLCSLLTVVLVWISLSQGPGGGSGAESGAESGTESRWLERLRAVPGRLRRLLGRAEAGLARALHPIVVGALLVSLLALAGQRWWSAAQREADTLLGWVSSGVVSVNERATPGPVKTDMLIRPAVLLRPRPDRPARVELELPAMPARLEGWLGLDDDQAQQRGSWARHELRVEVRALGDAGSADESWSTLRHMSVAHEPQQVPFVIEAGAFAGQPVRLRIIDEVRGERVPRLGIELELGQAHEVAP
;
A
#
# COMPACT_ATOMS: atom_id res chain seq x y z
N MET A 1 -13.48 -40.88 -54.33
CA MET A 1 -12.49 -40.54 -53.29
C MET A 1 -11.71 -39.25 -53.60
N SER A 2 -12.37 -38.14 -53.98
CA SER A 2 -11.67 -36.86 -54.26
C SER A 2 -12.44 -35.61 -53.83
N ARG A 3 -13.17 -35.69 -52.70
CA ARG A 3 -13.70 -34.52 -51.98
C ARG A 3 -13.05 -34.44 -50.61
N LEU A 4 -11.74 -34.18 -50.57
CA LEU A 4 -11.07 -33.71 -49.36
C LEU A 4 -11.36 -32.21 -49.23
N THR A 5 -12.44 -31.95 -48.51
CA THR A 5 -12.76 -30.75 -47.72
C THR A 5 -11.66 -29.67 -47.67
N GLU A 6 -11.81 -28.62 -48.48
CA GLU A 6 -11.14 -27.36 -48.18
C GLU A 6 -11.67 -26.82 -46.84
N PRO A 7 -10.81 -26.45 -45.86
CA PRO A 7 -11.28 -25.84 -44.63
C PRO A 7 -11.99 -24.52 -44.99
N PRO A 8 -13.20 -24.26 -44.44
CA PRO A 8 -13.97 -23.08 -44.79
C PRO A 8 -13.11 -21.83 -44.61
N ALA A 9 -13.11 -20.94 -45.60
CA ALA A 9 -12.25 -19.74 -45.64
C ALA A 9 -12.32 -18.86 -44.37
N GLY A 10 -13.36 -19.01 -43.54
CA GLY A 10 -13.52 -18.36 -42.23
C GLY A 10 -12.80 -19.03 -41.04
N ALA A 11 -12.22 -20.22 -41.16
CA ALA A 11 -11.52 -20.87 -40.05
C ALA A 11 -10.12 -20.25 -39.81
N ARG A 12 -9.36 -20.02 -40.89
CA ARG A 12 -8.02 -19.42 -40.82
C ARG A 12 -8.05 -17.98 -40.29
N SER A 13 -9.04 -17.18 -40.70
CA SER A 13 -9.20 -15.80 -40.23
C SER A 13 -9.57 -15.73 -38.74
N ARG A 14 -10.43 -16.64 -38.25
CA ARG A 14 -10.78 -16.73 -36.82
C ARG A 14 -9.59 -17.16 -35.95
N ALA A 15 -8.81 -18.15 -36.39
CA ALA A 15 -7.62 -18.59 -35.67
C ALA A 15 -6.56 -17.48 -35.58
N LEU A 16 -6.31 -16.77 -36.69
CA LEU A 16 -5.39 -15.64 -36.71
C LEU A 16 -5.86 -14.49 -35.81
N ALA A 17 -7.15 -14.14 -35.86
CA ALA A 17 -7.71 -13.10 -34.99
C ALA A 17 -7.61 -13.47 -33.50
N TRP A 18 -7.82 -14.75 -33.16
CA TRP A 18 -7.65 -15.26 -31.81
C TRP A 18 -6.17 -15.20 -31.37
N LEU A 19 -5.25 -15.65 -32.22
CA LEU A 19 -3.80 -15.58 -31.98
C LEU A 19 -3.35 -14.14 -31.73
N ILE A 20 -3.74 -13.19 -32.59
CA ILE A 20 -3.42 -11.76 -32.44
C ILE A 20 -3.95 -11.20 -31.11
N ARG A 21 -5.14 -11.66 -30.67
CA ARG A 21 -5.75 -11.21 -29.41
C ARG A 21 -5.02 -11.74 -28.17
N VAL A 22 -4.56 -12.98 -28.22
CA VAL A 22 -3.95 -13.71 -27.09
C VAL A 22 -2.43 -13.53 -27.02
N ALA A 23 -1.76 -13.33 -28.15
CA ALA A 23 -0.30 -13.23 -28.24
C ALA A 23 0.32 -12.21 -27.27
N PRO A 24 -0.21 -10.98 -27.08
CA PRO A 24 0.37 -10.06 -26.10
C PRO A 24 0.34 -10.59 -24.66
N ALA A 25 -0.71 -11.31 -24.27
CA ALA A 25 -0.80 -11.91 -22.93
C ALA A 25 0.20 -13.08 -22.80
N VAL A 26 0.34 -13.89 -23.84
CA VAL A 26 1.35 -14.97 -23.88
C VAL A 26 2.76 -14.40 -23.76
N VAL A 27 3.09 -13.33 -24.49
CA VAL A 27 4.39 -12.66 -24.39
C VAL A 27 4.64 -12.18 -22.96
N VAL A 28 3.67 -11.54 -22.32
CA VAL A 28 3.78 -11.09 -20.92
C VAL A 28 4.05 -12.27 -19.97
N ILE A 29 3.31 -13.39 -20.11
CA ILE A 29 3.50 -14.58 -19.28
C ILE A 29 4.87 -15.21 -19.51
N LEU A 30 5.33 -15.31 -20.77
CA LEU A 30 6.63 -15.85 -21.12
C LEU A 30 7.77 -15.00 -20.58
N VAL A 31 7.67 -13.67 -20.67
CA VAL A 31 8.66 -12.76 -20.09
C VAL A 31 8.66 -12.86 -18.56
N ALA A 32 7.48 -12.88 -17.92
CA ALA A 32 7.39 -13.09 -16.48
C ALA A 32 8.04 -14.41 -16.06
N ALA A 33 7.82 -15.50 -16.81
CA ALA A 33 8.39 -16.81 -16.52
C ALA A 33 9.91 -16.83 -16.73
N ALA A 34 10.41 -16.18 -17.79
CA ALA A 34 11.83 -16.08 -18.07
C ALA A 34 12.57 -15.25 -17.01
N VAL A 35 12.01 -14.11 -16.64
CA VAL A 35 12.59 -13.20 -15.64
C VAL A 35 12.53 -13.81 -14.24
N LEU A 36 11.50 -14.56 -13.88
CA LEU A 36 11.42 -15.24 -12.57
C LEU A 36 11.99 -16.66 -12.54
N TRP A 37 12.63 -17.15 -13.61
CA TRP A 37 13.16 -18.51 -13.59
C TRP A 37 14.14 -18.70 -12.42
N PRO A 38 14.05 -19.80 -11.61
CA PRO A 38 13.24 -21.01 -11.79
C PRO A 38 11.93 -21.06 -10.98
N VAL A 39 11.36 -19.93 -10.54
CA VAL A 39 10.12 -19.90 -9.74
C VAL A 39 8.93 -20.61 -10.39
N PRO A 40 8.64 -20.45 -11.70
CA PRO A 40 7.53 -21.17 -12.33
C PRO A 40 7.67 -22.70 -12.28
N ALA A 41 8.87 -23.22 -12.05
CA ALA A 41 9.12 -24.64 -11.86
C ALA A 41 8.91 -25.12 -10.40
N GLY A 42 8.27 -24.29 -9.55
CA GLY A 42 7.98 -24.61 -8.16
C GLY A 42 9.12 -24.32 -7.18
N ARG A 43 10.17 -23.62 -7.60
CA ARG A 43 11.28 -23.22 -6.72
C ARG A 43 10.99 -21.89 -6.03
N MET A 44 10.67 -21.93 -4.75
CA MET A 44 10.37 -20.74 -3.96
C MET A 44 11.59 -19.82 -3.82
N PRO A 45 11.43 -18.49 -3.99
CA PRO A 45 12.45 -17.53 -3.57
C PRO A 45 12.64 -17.56 -2.05
N LEU A 46 13.88 -17.50 -1.57
CA LEU A 46 14.25 -17.57 -0.16
C LEU A 46 14.87 -16.28 0.39
N SER A 47 14.81 -15.19 -0.37
CA SER A 47 15.26 -13.87 0.08
C SER A 47 14.26 -13.22 1.04
N ALA A 48 14.76 -12.45 2.01
CA ALA A 48 14.00 -11.56 2.90
C ALA A 48 12.61 -12.10 3.30
N ASP A 49 11.52 -11.41 2.96
CA ASP A 49 10.19 -11.62 3.54
C ASP A 49 9.47 -12.87 3.00
N HIS A 50 10.05 -13.58 2.03
CA HIS A 50 9.41 -14.75 1.43
C HIS A 50 9.09 -15.87 2.45
N THR A 51 10.02 -16.18 3.35
CA THR A 51 9.82 -17.18 4.42
C THR A 51 8.78 -16.72 5.44
N VAL A 52 8.69 -15.41 5.68
CA VAL A 52 7.69 -14.80 6.56
C VAL A 52 6.30 -14.96 5.96
N HIS A 53 6.14 -14.65 4.67
CA HIS A 53 4.87 -14.84 3.97
C HIS A 53 4.48 -16.32 3.93
N LEU A 54 5.39 -17.23 3.58
CA LEU A 54 5.14 -18.67 3.62
C LEU A 54 4.61 -19.11 4.99
N THR A 55 5.25 -18.66 6.07
CA THR A 55 4.83 -19.03 7.42
C THR A 55 3.42 -18.57 7.71
N ARG A 56 3.12 -17.31 7.42
CA ARG A 56 1.78 -16.75 7.62
C ARG A 56 0.72 -17.55 6.86
N ILE A 57 1.01 -17.90 5.61
CA ILE A 57 0.11 -18.71 4.75
C ILE A 57 -0.15 -20.08 5.36
N VAL A 58 0.89 -20.77 5.83
CA VAL A 58 0.74 -22.10 6.42
C VAL A 58 -0.04 -22.02 7.72
N LEU A 59 0.23 -21.02 8.56
CA LEU A 59 -0.51 -20.79 9.80
C LEU A 59 -1.99 -20.45 9.54
N THR A 60 -2.28 -19.61 8.55
CA THR A 60 -3.66 -19.35 8.12
C THR A 60 -4.34 -20.62 7.59
N GLY A 61 -3.63 -21.43 6.81
CA GLY A 61 -4.15 -22.72 6.32
C GLY A 61 -4.47 -23.70 7.44
N ARG A 62 -3.55 -23.87 8.41
CA ARG A 62 -3.77 -24.69 9.61
C ARG A 62 -4.96 -24.20 10.39
N ARG A 63 -5.04 -22.90 10.67
CA ARG A 63 -6.16 -22.30 11.40
C ARG A 63 -7.51 -22.49 10.70
N LEU A 64 -7.53 -22.36 9.37
CA LEU A 64 -8.75 -22.58 8.59
C LEU A 64 -9.23 -24.03 8.72
N VAL A 65 -8.31 -25.01 8.70
CA VAL A 65 -8.62 -26.44 8.83
C VAL A 65 -9.00 -26.80 10.28
N GLU A 66 -8.22 -26.34 11.25
CA GLU A 66 -8.38 -26.69 12.68
C GLU A 66 -9.56 -25.96 13.33
N GLN A 67 -9.81 -24.70 12.96
CA GLN A 67 -10.75 -23.81 13.67
C GLN A 67 -11.86 -23.23 12.79
N GLY A 68 -11.84 -23.46 11.47
CA GLY A 68 -12.81 -22.80 10.57
C GLY A 68 -12.69 -21.28 10.57
N ALA A 69 -11.50 -20.75 10.87
CA ALA A 69 -11.26 -19.32 11.04
C ALA A 69 -10.05 -18.84 10.23
N LEU A 70 -10.21 -17.69 9.60
CA LEU A 70 -9.11 -17.01 8.90
C LEU A 70 -8.26 -16.16 9.84
N SER A 71 -8.76 -15.81 11.03
CA SER A 71 -8.09 -14.95 11.98
C SER A 71 -8.13 -15.47 13.42
N GLY A 72 -7.18 -15.01 14.23
CA GLY A 72 -7.13 -15.18 15.68
C GLY A 72 -5.72 -15.20 16.24
N TRP A 73 -5.55 -15.57 17.51
CA TRP A 73 -4.25 -15.54 18.17
C TRP A 73 -3.33 -16.68 17.74
N GLU A 74 -2.09 -16.35 17.39
CA GLU A 74 -1.06 -17.32 17.02
C GLU A 74 0.18 -17.18 17.92
N PRO A 75 0.46 -18.14 18.83
CA PRO A 75 1.59 -18.08 19.76
C PRO A 75 2.96 -18.32 19.11
N THR A 76 2.99 -18.82 17.87
CA THR A 76 4.19 -19.34 17.20
C THR A 76 5.34 -18.32 17.07
N TRP A 77 5.04 -17.02 16.98
CA TRP A 77 6.05 -15.95 16.92
C TRP A 77 5.93 -15.00 18.11
N PHE A 78 7.06 -14.42 18.54
CA PHE A 78 7.10 -13.33 19.54
C PHE A 78 6.45 -13.72 20.88
N PHE A 79 5.65 -12.84 21.48
CA PHE A 79 4.72 -13.16 22.57
C PHE A 79 3.34 -13.60 22.06
N GLY A 80 3.27 -14.00 20.79
CA GLY A 80 2.04 -14.20 20.03
C GLY A 80 1.65 -12.97 19.20
N PHE A 81 0.80 -13.18 18.18
CA PHE A 81 0.29 -12.11 17.33
C PHE A 81 -1.12 -12.40 16.80
N PRO A 82 -1.92 -11.38 16.44
CA PRO A 82 -3.29 -11.54 15.94
C PRO A 82 -3.31 -11.85 14.43
N LEU A 83 -2.97 -13.10 14.08
CA LEU A 83 -2.92 -13.59 12.70
C LEU A 83 -4.20 -13.22 11.94
N GLY A 84 -4.04 -12.51 10.82
CA GLY A 84 -5.15 -12.20 9.91
C GLY A 84 -6.01 -10.99 10.26
N GLU A 85 -5.75 -10.33 11.40
CA GLU A 85 -6.58 -9.20 11.86
C GLU A 85 -6.00 -7.85 11.48
N LEU A 86 -4.66 -7.70 11.51
CA LEU A 86 -3.98 -6.43 11.24
C LEU A 86 -3.38 -6.35 9.82
N TYR A 87 -3.35 -7.46 9.10
CA TYR A 87 -2.80 -7.53 7.74
C TYR A 87 -3.75 -8.26 6.77
N PRO A 88 -3.97 -7.76 5.54
CA PRO A 88 -4.88 -8.39 4.58
C PRO A 88 -4.42 -9.78 4.10
N GLN A 89 -5.37 -10.63 3.72
CA GLN A 89 -5.12 -12.06 3.51
C GLN A 89 -5.30 -12.56 2.08
N LEU A 90 -5.62 -11.72 1.09
CA LEU A 90 -5.89 -12.19 -0.28
C LEU A 90 -4.70 -12.93 -0.88
N GLY A 91 -3.48 -12.43 -0.67
CA GLY A 91 -2.27 -13.12 -1.10
C GLY A 91 -2.15 -14.52 -0.48
N ASP A 92 -2.51 -14.64 0.80
CA ASP A 92 -2.43 -15.91 1.51
C ASP A 92 -3.50 -16.89 1.01
N LEU A 93 -4.72 -16.40 0.82
CA LEU A 93 -5.85 -17.15 0.28
C LEU A 93 -5.61 -17.62 -1.16
N LEU A 94 -4.91 -16.84 -1.98
CA LEU A 94 -4.52 -17.25 -3.34
C LEU A 94 -3.63 -18.50 -3.31
N ILE A 95 -2.62 -18.51 -2.44
CA ILE A 95 -1.66 -19.62 -2.34
C ILE A 95 -2.33 -20.86 -1.71
N LEU A 96 -3.17 -20.65 -0.69
CA LEU A 96 -4.05 -21.70 -0.16
C LEU A 96 -4.95 -22.29 -1.25
N GLY A 97 -5.53 -21.45 -2.10
CA GLY A 97 -6.35 -21.86 -3.24
C GLY A 97 -5.58 -22.70 -4.25
N ILE A 98 -4.35 -22.32 -4.61
CA ILE A 98 -3.48 -23.11 -5.50
C ILE A 98 -3.19 -24.49 -4.90
N ARG A 99 -2.84 -24.54 -3.61
CA ARG A 99 -2.61 -25.80 -2.92
C ARG A 99 -3.88 -26.67 -2.87
N ALA A 100 -5.03 -26.07 -2.57
CA ALA A 100 -6.31 -26.77 -2.54
C ALA A 100 -6.71 -27.30 -3.94
N LEU A 101 -6.51 -26.52 -5.00
CA LEU A 101 -6.75 -26.94 -6.39
C LEU A 101 -5.82 -28.07 -6.83
N SER A 102 -4.62 -28.15 -6.27
CA SER A 102 -3.73 -29.30 -6.44
C SER A 102 -4.15 -30.53 -5.63
N LEU A 103 -5.25 -30.46 -4.87
CA LEU A 103 -5.68 -31.48 -3.91
C LEU A 103 -4.61 -31.79 -2.85
N GLY A 104 -3.76 -30.82 -2.52
CA GLY A 104 -2.64 -30.98 -1.60
C GLY A 104 -1.41 -31.67 -2.20
N ASN A 105 -1.39 -31.98 -3.51
CA ASN A 105 -0.23 -32.58 -4.19
C ASN A 105 0.98 -31.64 -4.27
N LEU A 106 0.77 -30.32 -4.20
CA LEU A 106 1.86 -29.35 -4.11
C LEU A 106 2.27 -29.15 -2.66
N GLU A 107 3.59 -29.17 -2.43
CA GLU A 107 4.17 -28.69 -1.17
C GLU A 107 3.87 -27.20 -0.97
N TRP A 108 3.94 -26.73 0.28
CA TRP A 108 3.70 -25.32 0.60
C TRP A 108 4.64 -24.37 -0.15
N SER A 109 5.93 -24.73 -0.28
CA SER A 109 6.93 -23.98 -1.04
C SER A 109 6.59 -23.91 -2.54
N GLN A 110 6.14 -25.03 -3.13
CA GLN A 110 5.74 -25.10 -4.54
C GLN A 110 4.48 -24.29 -4.81
N ALA A 111 3.46 -24.43 -3.96
CA ALA A 111 2.23 -23.64 -4.06
C ALA A 111 2.52 -22.14 -3.90
N TYR A 112 3.42 -21.78 -2.98
CA TYR A 112 3.90 -20.41 -2.81
C TYR A 112 4.60 -19.90 -4.07
N ALA A 113 5.54 -20.66 -4.62
CA ALA A 113 6.29 -20.28 -5.83
C ALA A 113 5.35 -20.01 -7.01
N LEU A 114 4.38 -20.90 -7.25
CA LEU A 114 3.38 -20.73 -8.30
C LEU A 114 2.45 -19.54 -8.03
N GLY A 115 2.01 -19.34 -6.78
CA GLY A 115 1.20 -18.17 -6.41
C GLY A 115 1.94 -16.86 -6.61
N PHE A 116 3.21 -16.79 -6.20
CA PHE A 116 4.07 -15.65 -6.43
C PHE A 116 4.28 -15.38 -7.93
N PHE A 117 4.51 -16.43 -8.74
CA PHE A 117 4.57 -16.30 -10.20
C PHE A 117 3.28 -15.73 -10.79
N VAL A 118 2.11 -16.23 -10.36
CA VAL A 118 0.80 -15.70 -10.79
C VAL A 118 0.66 -14.23 -10.45
N VAL A 119 1.03 -13.82 -9.23
CA VAL A 119 1.01 -12.41 -8.83
C VAL A 119 1.94 -11.57 -9.70
N PHE A 120 3.16 -12.04 -9.96
CA PHE A 120 4.13 -11.30 -10.77
C PHE A 120 3.64 -11.14 -12.22
N ALA A 121 3.16 -12.22 -12.85
CA ALA A 121 2.57 -12.18 -14.19
C ALA A 121 1.32 -11.27 -14.24
N LEU A 122 0.50 -11.27 -13.17
CA LEU A 122 -0.69 -10.43 -13.08
C LEU A 122 -0.35 -8.94 -13.17
N GLN A 123 0.81 -8.49 -12.70
CA GLN A 123 1.23 -7.08 -12.87
C GLN A 123 1.27 -6.68 -14.35
N GLY A 124 1.95 -7.48 -15.18
CA GLY A 124 2.02 -7.24 -16.61
C GLY A 124 0.65 -7.39 -17.29
N LEU A 125 -0.11 -8.44 -16.94
CA LEU A 125 -1.44 -8.68 -17.52
C LEU A 125 -2.42 -7.56 -17.16
N ALA A 126 -2.31 -7.00 -15.95
CA ALA A 126 -3.08 -5.85 -15.51
C ALA A 126 -2.80 -4.64 -16.40
N LEU A 127 -1.52 -4.27 -16.62
CA LEU A 127 -1.18 -3.11 -17.46
C LEU A 127 -1.55 -3.30 -18.93
N LEU A 128 -1.40 -4.52 -19.46
CA LEU A 128 -1.86 -4.86 -20.81
C LEU A 128 -3.37 -4.63 -20.96
N ARG A 129 -4.15 -5.06 -19.96
CA ARG A 129 -5.61 -4.86 -19.94
C ARG A 129 -5.98 -3.39 -19.73
N VAL A 130 -5.32 -2.72 -18.79
CA VAL A 130 -5.56 -1.32 -18.43
C VAL A 130 -5.29 -0.39 -19.61
N GLY A 131 -4.21 -0.61 -20.37
CA GLY A 131 -3.95 0.13 -21.62
C GLY A 131 -5.11 0.02 -22.63
N ARG A 132 -5.75 -1.15 -22.72
CA ARG A 132 -6.96 -1.35 -23.55
C ARG A 132 -8.19 -0.68 -22.97
N LEU A 133 -8.40 -0.79 -21.65
CA LEU A 133 -9.57 -0.25 -20.94
C LEU A 133 -9.59 1.29 -20.94
N PHE A 134 -8.42 1.94 -20.87
CA PHE A 134 -8.30 3.39 -20.98
C PHE A 134 -8.32 3.92 -22.42
N GLY A 135 -8.41 3.04 -23.42
CA GLY A 135 -8.43 3.43 -24.82
C GLY A 135 -7.07 3.91 -25.35
N LEU A 136 -5.96 3.63 -24.65
CA LEU A 136 -4.60 3.93 -25.12
C LEU A 136 -4.16 2.96 -26.23
N GLY A 137 -4.71 1.75 -26.22
CA GLY A 137 -4.38 0.69 -27.18
C GLY A 137 -3.63 -0.47 -26.52
N PRO A 138 -3.53 -1.62 -27.22
CA PRO A 138 -2.80 -2.78 -26.73
C PRO A 138 -1.29 -2.57 -26.70
N TRP A 139 -0.70 -1.73 -27.56
CA TRP A 139 0.74 -1.51 -27.63
C TRP A 139 1.29 -0.70 -26.44
N PRO A 140 0.72 0.46 -26.05
CA PRO A 140 1.14 1.13 -24.82
C PRO A 140 0.99 0.23 -23.59
N GLY A 141 -0.10 -0.55 -23.52
CA GLY A 141 -0.31 -1.52 -22.45
C GLY A 141 0.73 -2.64 -22.44
N LEU A 142 1.12 -3.18 -23.60
CA LEU A 142 2.16 -4.20 -23.72
C LEU A 142 3.53 -3.66 -23.33
N ILE A 143 3.92 -2.47 -23.80
CA ILE A 143 5.20 -1.84 -23.41
C ILE A 143 5.20 -1.63 -21.89
N ALA A 144 4.14 -1.07 -21.33
CA ALA A 144 4.02 -0.89 -19.88
C ALA A 144 4.11 -2.21 -19.10
N ALA A 145 3.46 -3.26 -19.62
CA ALA A 145 3.50 -4.60 -19.05
C ALA A 145 4.90 -5.22 -19.07
N LEU A 146 5.70 -4.96 -20.11
CA LEU A 146 7.09 -5.43 -20.15
C LEU A 146 7.96 -4.63 -19.19
N LEU A 147 7.82 -3.29 -19.18
CA LEU A 147 8.57 -2.41 -18.28
C LEU A 147 8.35 -2.74 -16.80
N VAL A 148 7.12 -3.01 -16.37
CA VAL A 148 6.85 -3.34 -14.96
C VAL A 148 7.49 -4.68 -14.53
N LEU A 149 7.65 -5.64 -15.45
CA LEU A 149 8.26 -6.94 -15.16
C LEU A 149 9.79 -6.87 -15.12
N VAL A 150 10.40 -5.88 -15.77
CA VAL A 150 11.86 -5.71 -15.83
C VAL A 150 12.37 -4.50 -15.06
N ASP A 151 11.49 -3.74 -14.42
CA ASP A 151 11.84 -2.59 -13.59
C ASP A 151 12.77 -3.03 -12.45
N PRO A 152 14.03 -2.57 -12.38
CA PRO A 152 14.91 -2.89 -11.27
C PRO A 152 14.33 -2.42 -9.93
N GLY A 153 13.79 -1.20 -9.92
CA GLY A 153 13.26 -0.52 -8.75
C GLY A 153 14.21 -0.47 -7.55
N PHE A 154 13.70 0.03 -6.43
CA PHE A 154 14.44 0.09 -5.17
C PHE A 154 13.52 -0.08 -3.97
N THR A 155 14.11 -0.16 -2.77
CA THR A 155 13.45 -0.31 -1.48
C THR A 155 12.26 0.67 -1.36
N ARG A 156 11.05 0.11 -1.17
CA ARG A 156 9.76 0.82 -1.04
C ARG A 156 9.23 1.55 -2.27
N GLU A 157 9.87 1.40 -3.44
CA GLU A 157 9.42 2.01 -4.71
C GLU A 157 8.87 1.00 -5.72
N GLY A 158 8.83 -0.29 -5.36
CA GLY A 158 8.42 -1.37 -6.26
C GLY A 158 9.57 -1.89 -7.10
N GLY A 159 9.25 -2.53 -8.23
CA GLY A 159 10.23 -3.18 -9.10
C GLY A 159 10.80 -4.48 -8.52
N TRP A 160 11.84 -4.99 -9.16
CA TRP A 160 12.51 -6.26 -8.88
C TRP A 160 13.02 -6.36 -7.45
N LEU A 161 13.81 -5.36 -7.01
CA LEU A 161 14.42 -5.40 -5.68
C LEU A 161 13.35 -5.47 -4.58
N TYR A 162 12.27 -4.70 -4.71
CA TYR A 162 11.23 -4.66 -3.68
C TYR A 162 10.25 -5.83 -3.74
N THR A 163 9.80 -6.18 -4.95
CA THR A 163 8.78 -7.21 -5.15
C THR A 163 9.35 -8.61 -5.02
N VAL A 164 10.55 -8.83 -5.57
CA VAL A 164 11.16 -10.17 -5.72
C VAL A 164 12.25 -10.40 -4.69
N TYR A 165 13.21 -9.47 -4.54
CA TYR A 165 14.28 -9.70 -3.56
C TYR A 165 13.78 -9.50 -2.12
N PHE A 166 13.12 -8.37 -1.81
CA PHE A 166 12.55 -8.15 -0.48
C PHE A 166 11.28 -8.96 -0.22
N GLY A 167 10.60 -9.45 -1.26
CA GLY A 167 9.41 -10.27 -1.14
C GLY A 167 8.12 -9.52 -0.84
N VAL A 168 8.06 -8.20 -1.07
CA VAL A 168 6.88 -7.36 -0.76
C VAL A 168 5.83 -7.39 -1.88
N TRP A 169 5.55 -8.58 -2.41
CA TRP A 169 4.64 -8.80 -3.53
C TRP A 169 3.15 -8.59 -3.24
N PRO A 170 2.61 -8.68 -1.99
CA PRO A 170 1.20 -8.38 -1.74
C PRO A 170 0.84 -6.94 -2.10
N GLN A 171 1.80 -6.03 -1.94
CA GLN A 171 1.65 -4.63 -2.35
C GLN A 171 1.58 -4.49 -3.89
N ALA A 172 2.40 -5.22 -4.63
CA ALA A 172 2.34 -5.23 -6.09
C ALA A 172 1.01 -5.83 -6.62
N LEU A 173 0.51 -6.88 -5.94
CA LEU A 173 -0.82 -7.44 -6.19
C LEU A 173 -1.91 -6.40 -5.98
N ALA A 174 -1.90 -5.70 -4.83
CA ALA A 174 -2.88 -4.68 -4.50
C ALA A 174 -2.91 -3.53 -5.53
N THR A 175 -1.74 -3.03 -5.92
CA THR A 175 -1.64 -1.97 -6.93
C THR A 175 -2.17 -2.43 -8.29
N SER A 176 -1.84 -3.66 -8.71
CA SER A 176 -2.33 -4.21 -9.98
C SER A 176 -3.85 -4.32 -10.02
N LEU A 177 -4.45 -4.79 -8.92
CA LEU A 177 -5.90 -4.89 -8.76
C LEU A 177 -6.57 -3.52 -8.68
N ALA A 178 -5.93 -2.52 -8.04
CA ALA A 178 -6.44 -1.16 -8.00
C ALA A 178 -6.49 -0.54 -9.41
N TRP A 179 -5.43 -0.67 -10.20
CA TRP A 179 -5.39 -0.19 -11.58
C TRP A 179 -6.40 -0.92 -12.49
N LEU A 180 -6.56 -2.24 -12.32
CA LEU A 180 -7.62 -3.00 -13.00
C LEU A 180 -9.01 -2.49 -12.64
N GLY A 181 -9.27 -2.23 -11.35
CA GLY A 181 -10.54 -1.69 -10.89
C GLY A 181 -10.84 -0.30 -11.46
N LEU A 182 -9.83 0.58 -11.55
CA LEU A 182 -9.94 1.89 -12.20
C LEU A 182 -10.20 1.74 -13.71
N GLY A 183 -9.57 0.77 -14.37
CA GLY A 183 -9.84 0.42 -15.77
C GLY A 183 -11.27 -0.09 -16.00
N GLU A 184 -11.78 -0.95 -15.12
CA GLU A 184 -13.17 -1.43 -15.20
C GLU A 184 -14.17 -0.31 -14.90
N MET A 185 -13.84 0.60 -13.99
CA MET A 185 -14.62 1.82 -13.76
C MET A 185 -14.64 2.68 -15.02
N ALA A 186 -13.52 2.81 -15.75
CA ALA A 186 -13.49 3.51 -17.04
C ALA A 186 -14.51 2.94 -18.03
N ARG A 187 -14.56 1.61 -18.14
CA ARG A 187 -15.55 0.91 -18.96
C ARG A 187 -16.99 1.15 -18.47
N ALA A 188 -17.22 1.17 -17.16
CA ALA A 188 -18.52 1.48 -16.57
C ALA A 188 -18.99 2.92 -16.88
N LEU A 189 -18.03 3.83 -17.10
CA LEU A 189 -18.27 5.22 -17.50
C LEU A 189 -18.45 5.40 -19.01
N GLY A 190 -18.47 4.31 -19.78
CA GLY A 190 -18.74 4.31 -21.21
C GLY A 190 -17.49 4.47 -22.09
N VAL A 191 -16.30 4.30 -21.53
CA VAL A 191 -15.08 4.24 -22.34
C VAL A 191 -15.08 2.97 -23.18
N ARG A 192 -14.92 3.14 -24.50
CA ARG A 192 -14.76 2.02 -25.41
C ARG A 192 -13.38 1.42 -25.24
N SER A 193 -13.34 0.13 -24.91
CA SER A 193 -12.08 -0.62 -24.92
C SER A 193 -11.54 -0.73 -26.34
N SER A 194 -10.24 -0.53 -26.51
CA SER A 194 -9.57 -0.74 -27.80
C SER A 194 -9.44 -2.25 -28.06
N ALA A 195 -10.31 -2.78 -28.93
CA ALA A 195 -10.44 -4.22 -29.16
C ALA A 195 -9.35 -4.81 -30.07
N THR A 196 -8.71 -4.00 -30.91
CA THR A 196 -7.78 -4.48 -31.94
C THR A 196 -6.42 -3.78 -31.87
N LEU A 197 -5.35 -4.54 -32.20
CA LEU A 197 -3.98 -4.03 -32.44
C LEU A 197 -3.92 -3.06 -33.64
N VAL A 198 -4.93 -3.16 -34.50
CA VAL A 198 -5.06 -2.44 -35.75
C VAL A 198 -6.56 -2.24 -35.93
N ASP A 199 -7.13 -1.12 -35.47
CA ASP A 199 -8.39 -0.67 -36.06
C ASP A 199 -8.03 -0.23 -37.48
N ALA A 200 -7.95 -1.21 -38.37
CA ALA A 200 -8.09 -0.99 -39.79
C ALA A 200 -9.43 -0.30 -39.92
N ALA A 201 -9.47 0.78 -40.69
CA ALA A 201 -10.69 1.43 -41.14
C ALA A 201 -11.48 0.49 -42.09
N GLY A 202 -11.69 -0.77 -41.68
CA GLY A 202 -12.72 -1.61 -42.24
C GLY A 202 -14.05 -0.92 -41.95
N PRO A 203 -15.00 -0.98 -42.88
CA PRO A 203 -16.35 -0.48 -42.62
C PRO A 203 -16.81 -1.10 -41.30
N GLU A 204 -17.23 -0.26 -40.34
CA GLU A 204 -17.92 -0.76 -39.15
C GLU A 204 -18.91 -1.82 -39.63
N PRO A 205 -18.92 -3.03 -39.05
CA PRO A 205 -19.95 -4.01 -39.40
C PRO A 205 -21.26 -3.23 -39.29
N LYS A 206 -21.96 -3.08 -40.43
CA LYS A 206 -23.20 -2.32 -40.50
C LYS A 206 -24.04 -2.91 -39.39
N SER A 207 -24.13 -2.20 -38.26
CA SER A 207 -25.14 -2.53 -37.26
C SER A 207 -26.41 -2.47 -38.07
N GLU A 208 -27.04 -3.64 -38.24
CA GLU A 208 -28.26 -3.75 -39.01
C GLU A 208 -29.16 -2.63 -38.52
N SER A 209 -29.37 -1.66 -39.40
CA SER A 209 -29.94 -0.34 -39.08
C SER A 209 -31.44 -0.46 -38.89
N GLY A 210 -31.88 -1.47 -38.15
CA GLY A 210 -33.20 -1.55 -37.57
C GLY A 210 -33.38 -0.30 -36.73
N SER A 211 -34.13 0.64 -37.27
CA SER A 211 -34.48 1.96 -36.74
C SER A 211 -35.32 1.93 -35.46
N GLY A 212 -35.27 0.84 -34.69
CA GLY A 212 -35.91 0.71 -33.40
C GLY A 212 -35.04 1.31 -32.31
N SER A 213 -35.64 2.13 -31.46
CA SER A 213 -35.12 2.76 -30.24
C SER A 213 -34.53 1.80 -29.15
N GLY A 214 -34.08 0.60 -29.53
CA GLY A 214 -33.57 -0.45 -28.64
C GLY A 214 -32.15 -0.24 -28.10
N PHE A 215 -31.46 0.85 -28.47
CA PHE A 215 -30.07 1.13 -28.10
C PHE A 215 -29.79 1.33 -26.60
N GLY A 216 -30.81 1.31 -25.74
CA GLY A 216 -30.65 1.57 -24.30
C GLY A 216 -30.22 0.39 -23.43
N SER A 217 -30.62 -0.84 -23.75
CA SER A 217 -30.58 -1.92 -22.74
C SER A 217 -29.24 -2.67 -22.63
N ASP A 218 -28.62 -3.01 -23.77
CA ASP A 218 -27.38 -3.82 -23.79
C ASP A 218 -26.15 -3.03 -23.29
N GLY A 219 -26.06 -1.75 -23.67
CA GLY A 219 -24.97 -0.87 -23.23
C GLY A 219 -24.99 -0.64 -21.72
N ASP A 220 -26.18 -0.45 -21.15
CA ASP A 220 -26.36 -0.28 -19.72
C ASP A 220 -26.03 -1.55 -18.93
N ASP A 221 -26.37 -2.73 -19.44
CA ASP A 221 -26.03 -3.99 -18.80
C ASP A 221 -24.51 -4.25 -18.79
N ALA A 222 -23.82 -3.93 -19.90
CA ALA A 222 -22.36 -3.99 -19.96
C ALA A 222 -21.70 -3.01 -18.98
N ALA A 223 -22.22 -1.79 -18.86
CA ALA A 223 -21.72 -0.80 -17.91
C ALA A 223 -21.91 -1.25 -16.45
N ARG A 224 -23.07 -1.81 -16.10
CA ARG A 224 -23.34 -2.36 -14.76
C ARG A 224 -22.42 -3.53 -14.43
N ARG A 225 -22.19 -4.45 -15.38
CA ARG A 225 -21.19 -5.52 -15.19
C ARG A 225 -19.80 -4.97 -14.96
N ALA A 226 -19.42 -3.89 -15.64
CA ALA A 226 -18.14 -3.21 -15.40
C ALA A 226 -18.08 -2.56 -14.01
N THR A 227 -19.17 -1.95 -13.52
CA THR A 227 -19.27 -1.44 -12.12
C THR A 227 -19.04 -2.57 -11.10
N LEU A 228 -19.66 -3.73 -11.32
CA LEU A 228 -19.49 -4.91 -10.47
C LEU A 228 -18.03 -5.41 -10.47
N TRP A 229 -17.41 -5.53 -11.64
CA TRP A 229 -16.00 -5.92 -11.77
C TRP A 229 -15.05 -4.92 -11.13
N ALA A 230 -15.32 -3.61 -11.27
CA ALA A 230 -14.55 -2.58 -10.59
C ALA A 230 -14.61 -2.75 -9.07
N GLY A 231 -15.82 -2.96 -8.52
CA GLY A 231 -16.01 -3.23 -7.09
C GLY A 231 -15.25 -4.46 -6.60
N LEU A 232 -15.29 -5.58 -7.34
CA LEU A 232 -14.49 -6.77 -6.98
C LEU A 232 -12.98 -6.50 -7.01
N CYS A 233 -12.49 -5.77 -8.01
CA CYS A 233 -11.07 -5.42 -8.09
C CYS A 233 -10.65 -4.50 -6.94
N PHE A 234 -11.51 -3.54 -6.54
CA PHE A 234 -11.27 -2.69 -5.38
C PHE A 234 -11.26 -3.49 -4.08
N ALA A 235 -12.21 -4.40 -3.88
CA ALA A 235 -12.22 -5.30 -2.73
C ALA A 235 -10.94 -6.14 -2.68
N ALA A 236 -10.56 -6.73 -3.81
CA ALA A 236 -9.36 -7.54 -3.93
C ALA A 236 -8.09 -6.72 -3.66
N ALA A 237 -8.02 -5.47 -4.13
CA ALA A 237 -6.90 -4.58 -3.83
C ALA A 237 -6.78 -4.29 -2.33
N LEU A 238 -7.90 -3.97 -1.66
CA LEU A 238 -7.95 -3.74 -0.21
C LEU A 238 -7.55 -4.99 0.58
N LEU A 239 -8.02 -6.17 0.15
CA LEU A 239 -7.70 -7.45 0.76
C LEU A 239 -6.29 -7.95 0.42
N ALA A 240 -5.57 -7.32 -0.52
CA ALA A 240 -4.18 -7.64 -0.82
C ALA A 240 -3.19 -6.80 -0.01
N HIS A 241 -3.45 -5.50 0.17
CA HIS A 241 -2.56 -4.62 0.94
C HIS A 241 -3.25 -3.32 1.38
N PRO A 242 -2.97 -2.77 2.59
CA PRO A 242 -3.60 -1.53 3.07
C PRO A 242 -3.30 -0.29 2.22
N ILE A 243 -2.19 -0.27 1.47
CA ILE A 243 -1.82 0.83 0.55
C ILE A 243 -2.87 1.08 -0.54
N ALA A 244 -3.75 0.11 -0.80
CA ALA A 244 -4.85 0.29 -1.73
C ALA A 244 -5.83 1.38 -1.26
N LEU A 245 -6.00 1.59 0.05
CA LEU A 245 -6.90 2.62 0.59
C LEU A 245 -6.57 4.03 0.06
N PRO A 246 -5.37 4.59 0.29
CA PRO A 246 -5.04 5.92 -0.22
C PRO A 246 -4.95 5.93 -1.75
N THR A 247 -4.47 4.85 -2.38
CA THR A 247 -4.38 4.74 -3.84
C THR A 247 -5.75 4.86 -4.52
N LEU A 248 -6.76 4.14 -4.00
CA LEU A 248 -8.13 4.20 -4.51
C LEU A 248 -8.81 5.52 -4.16
N GLY A 249 -8.54 6.11 -3.00
CA GLY A 249 -9.03 7.44 -2.63
C GLY A 249 -8.55 8.52 -3.61
N ILE A 250 -7.24 8.60 -3.84
CA ILE A 250 -6.63 9.55 -4.78
C ILE A 250 -7.10 9.28 -6.21
N GLY A 251 -7.06 8.02 -6.65
CA GLY A 251 -7.52 7.63 -7.98
C GLY A 251 -9.00 7.96 -8.22
N GLY A 252 -9.86 7.70 -7.24
CA GLY A 252 -11.28 8.04 -7.30
C GLY A 252 -11.51 9.55 -7.43
N LEU A 253 -10.82 10.37 -6.63
CA LEU A 253 -10.93 11.84 -6.69
C LEU A 253 -10.48 12.38 -8.05
N ILE A 254 -9.33 11.95 -8.57
CA ILE A 254 -8.83 12.40 -9.87
C ILE A 254 -9.74 11.93 -11.00
N LEU A 255 -10.28 10.71 -10.92
CA LEU A 255 -11.25 10.20 -11.89
C LEU A 255 -12.53 11.04 -11.89
N VAL A 256 -13.06 11.40 -10.73
CA VAL A 256 -14.23 12.30 -10.61
C VAL A 256 -13.91 13.70 -11.14
N ALA A 257 -12.72 14.23 -10.92
CA ALA A 257 -12.34 15.57 -11.41
C ALA A 257 -12.09 15.62 -12.92
N THR A 258 -11.55 14.55 -13.51
CA THR A 258 -11.04 14.56 -14.89
C THR A 258 -11.99 13.90 -15.88
N VAL A 259 -12.52 12.73 -15.52
CA VAL A 259 -13.31 11.87 -16.40
C VAL A 259 -14.79 12.20 -16.32
N VAL A 260 -15.36 12.19 -15.12
CA VAL A 260 -16.82 12.30 -14.92
C VAL A 260 -17.45 13.52 -15.64
N PRO A 261 -16.84 14.72 -15.64
CA PRO A 261 -17.39 15.89 -16.31
C PRO A 261 -17.30 15.83 -17.84
N ARG A 262 -16.44 14.97 -18.39
CA ARG A 262 -16.09 14.91 -19.82
C ARG A 262 -16.45 13.58 -20.49
N GLY A 263 -16.93 12.63 -19.69
CA GLY A 263 -17.29 11.29 -20.12
C GLY A 263 -18.57 11.27 -20.94
N PRO A 264 -18.82 10.16 -21.68
CA PRO A 264 -20.05 9.99 -22.45
C PRO A 264 -21.27 9.72 -21.56
N THR A 265 -21.06 9.26 -20.32
CA THR A 265 -22.12 9.01 -19.34
C THR A 265 -22.50 10.32 -18.64
N PRO A 266 -23.80 10.64 -18.44
CA PRO A 266 -24.22 11.80 -17.66
C PRO A 266 -23.55 11.81 -16.28
N TRP A 267 -23.00 12.96 -15.88
CA TRP A 267 -22.10 13.05 -14.72
C TRP A 267 -22.70 12.51 -13.41
N ARG A 268 -24.01 12.65 -13.20
CA ARG A 268 -24.72 12.11 -12.01
C ARG A 268 -24.73 10.58 -12.00
N VAL A 269 -25.01 9.96 -13.15
CA VAL A 269 -24.99 8.51 -13.33
C VAL A 269 -23.56 7.99 -13.20
N ALA A 270 -22.60 8.70 -13.80
CA ALA A 270 -21.18 8.40 -13.68
C ALA A 270 -20.70 8.42 -12.22
N LEU A 271 -21.04 9.47 -11.46
CA LEU A 271 -20.70 9.58 -10.04
C LEU A 271 -21.41 8.49 -9.21
N ALA A 272 -22.69 8.22 -9.49
CA ALA A 272 -23.42 7.12 -8.84
C ALA A 272 -22.74 5.76 -9.08
N ARG A 273 -22.30 5.47 -10.31
CA ARG A 273 -21.54 4.25 -10.63
C ARG A 273 -20.21 4.18 -9.86
N CYS A 274 -19.49 5.29 -9.76
CA CYS A 274 -18.25 5.36 -8.98
C CYS A 274 -18.50 5.03 -7.49
N LEU A 275 -19.51 5.65 -6.89
CA LEU A 275 -19.89 5.43 -5.49
C LEU A 275 -20.35 3.99 -5.25
N VAL A 276 -21.18 3.43 -6.14
CA VAL A 276 -21.65 2.05 -6.04
C VAL A 276 -20.51 1.05 -6.20
N GLY A 277 -19.61 1.24 -7.18
CA GLY A 277 -18.42 0.40 -7.32
C GLY A 277 -17.50 0.47 -6.11
N GLY A 278 -17.26 1.67 -5.56
CA GLY A 278 -16.50 1.86 -4.34
C GLY A 278 -17.17 1.21 -3.12
N ALA A 279 -18.49 1.34 -2.98
CA ALA A 279 -19.25 0.72 -1.90
C ALA A 279 -19.21 -0.81 -1.96
N ILE A 280 -19.34 -1.42 -3.15
CA ILE A 280 -19.14 -2.86 -3.34
C ILE A 280 -17.74 -3.27 -2.89
N GLY A 281 -16.72 -2.50 -3.29
CA GLY A 281 -15.33 -2.75 -2.89
C GLY A 281 -15.14 -2.74 -1.37
N ALA A 282 -15.63 -1.69 -0.72
CA ALA A 282 -15.54 -1.54 0.73
C ALA A 282 -16.35 -2.61 1.49
N LEU A 283 -17.57 -2.91 1.05
CA LEU A 283 -18.43 -3.90 1.69
C LEU A 283 -17.88 -5.32 1.54
N ALA A 284 -17.37 -5.70 0.36
CA ALA A 284 -16.79 -7.02 0.13
C ALA A 284 -15.47 -7.24 0.89
N ALA A 285 -14.75 -6.17 1.23
CA ALA A 285 -13.55 -6.22 2.08
C ALA A 285 -13.84 -5.96 3.58
N ALA A 286 -15.08 -5.67 3.95
CA ALA A 286 -15.45 -5.18 5.29
C ALA A 286 -15.03 -6.12 6.42
N TRP A 287 -15.07 -7.42 6.16
CA TRP A 287 -14.67 -8.45 7.10
C TRP A 287 -13.23 -8.31 7.60
N TRP A 288 -12.35 -7.62 6.86
CA TRP A 288 -10.97 -7.37 7.25
C TRP A 288 -10.75 -5.92 7.71
N TRP A 289 -11.12 -4.91 6.90
CA TRP A 289 -10.70 -3.54 7.20
C TRP A 289 -11.44 -2.92 8.40
N LEU A 290 -12.67 -3.35 8.70
CA LEU A 290 -13.39 -2.87 9.89
C LEU A 290 -12.73 -3.34 11.19
N PRO A 291 -12.47 -4.65 11.41
CA PRO A 291 -11.68 -5.10 12.56
C PRO A 291 -10.30 -4.45 12.63
N MET A 292 -9.61 -4.32 11.50
CA MET A 292 -8.31 -3.66 11.44
C MET A 292 -8.39 -2.21 11.95
N LEU A 293 -9.39 -1.42 11.52
CA LEU A 293 -9.58 -0.06 12.00
C LEU A 293 -9.94 0.00 13.49
N GLN A 294 -10.75 -0.95 13.99
CA GLN A 294 -11.05 -1.07 15.42
C GLN A 294 -9.80 -1.33 16.25
N HIS A 295 -8.82 -2.01 15.68
CA HIS A 295 -7.58 -2.42 16.33
C HIS A 295 -6.34 -1.64 15.86
N ARG A 296 -6.53 -0.50 15.18
CA ARG A 296 -5.44 0.32 14.63
C ARG A 296 -4.41 0.81 15.66
N ALA A 297 -4.80 0.93 16.93
CA ALA A 297 -3.88 1.33 18.01
C ALA A 297 -2.82 0.27 18.35
N TRP A 298 -3.03 -0.97 17.89
CA TRP A 298 -2.07 -2.07 18.00
C TRP A 298 -1.30 -2.30 16.70
N MET A 299 -1.49 -1.40 15.72
CA MET A 299 -0.73 -1.45 14.50
C MET A 299 0.60 -0.73 14.63
N ALA A 300 1.67 -1.39 14.20
CA ALA A 300 2.98 -0.80 14.13
C ALA A 300 2.99 0.43 13.20
N SER A 301 3.69 1.46 13.62
CA SER A 301 3.83 2.70 12.85
C SER A 301 5.05 2.61 11.95
N TYR A 302 4.91 3.08 10.72
CA TYR A 302 5.99 3.06 9.75
C TYR A 302 6.08 4.37 8.99
N GLY A 303 5.84 5.51 9.63
CA GLY A 303 6.05 6.82 9.02
C GLY A 303 7.39 6.87 8.30
N TRP A 304 7.41 7.21 7.02
CA TRP A 304 8.66 7.30 6.26
C TRP A 304 8.58 8.43 5.24
N LEU A 305 9.48 9.39 5.39
CA LEU A 305 9.70 10.47 4.45
C LEU A 305 10.62 9.99 3.32
N HIS A 306 10.28 10.30 2.08
CA HIS A 306 11.18 10.06 0.96
C HIS A 306 12.12 11.26 0.73
N ALA A 307 12.68 11.35 -0.47
CA ALA A 307 13.43 12.51 -0.93
C ALA A 307 12.56 13.78 -0.99
N SER A 308 13.23 14.93 -0.88
CA SER A 308 12.62 16.22 -1.17
C SER A 308 12.21 16.31 -2.64
N LEU A 309 11.22 17.15 -2.93
CA LEU A 309 10.74 17.39 -4.29
C LEU A 309 11.87 17.90 -5.18
N ASP A 310 12.71 18.78 -4.65
CA ASP A 310 13.90 19.29 -5.32
C ASP A 310 14.90 18.17 -5.69
N ALA A 311 15.13 17.19 -4.80
CA ALA A 311 15.96 16.03 -5.13
C ALA A 311 15.31 15.14 -6.21
N MET A 312 14.01 14.90 -6.11
CA MET A 312 13.26 14.13 -7.12
C MET A 312 13.26 14.82 -8.50
N LEU A 313 13.11 16.15 -8.54
CA LEU A 313 13.19 16.95 -9.76
C LEU A 313 14.60 16.93 -10.36
N ARG A 314 15.66 16.91 -9.53
CA ARG A 314 17.03 16.74 -10.01
C ARG A 314 17.24 15.36 -10.66
N TRP A 315 16.79 14.28 -10.02
CA TRP A 315 16.85 12.94 -10.62
C TRP A 315 16.10 12.89 -11.95
N ALA A 316 14.90 13.47 -12.01
CA ALA A 316 14.09 13.50 -13.21
C ALA A 316 14.76 14.29 -14.35
N SER A 317 15.33 15.47 -14.05
CA SER A 317 15.91 16.37 -15.05
C SER A 317 17.31 15.95 -15.51
N ARG A 318 18.19 15.55 -14.58
CA ARG A 318 19.59 15.22 -14.87
C ARG A 318 19.79 13.78 -15.31
N ASP A 319 19.10 12.86 -14.65
CA ASP A 319 19.32 11.42 -14.83
C ASP A 319 18.17 10.75 -15.60
N GLY A 320 17.11 11.50 -15.93
CA GLY A 320 15.89 10.94 -16.52
C GLY A 320 15.14 9.99 -15.58
N ALA A 321 15.47 9.97 -14.28
CA ALA A 321 14.96 9.00 -13.33
C ALA A 321 13.80 9.60 -12.50
N LEU A 322 12.58 9.09 -12.70
CA LEU A 322 11.41 9.47 -11.87
C LEU A 322 11.30 8.64 -10.58
N ALA A 323 12.09 7.57 -10.47
CA ALA A 323 12.23 6.73 -9.29
C ALA A 323 13.67 6.19 -9.26
N GLN A 324 14.13 5.70 -8.11
CA GLN A 324 15.48 5.16 -7.97
C GLN A 324 15.65 3.93 -8.88
N ARG A 325 16.78 3.88 -9.58
CA ARG A 325 17.14 2.83 -10.54
C ARG A 325 16.16 2.67 -11.73
N MET A 326 15.28 3.64 -11.94
CA MET A 326 14.49 3.69 -13.17
C MET A 326 15.43 4.02 -14.34
N PRO A 327 15.40 3.24 -15.45
CA PRO A 327 16.18 3.55 -16.63
C PRO A 327 15.84 4.96 -17.17
N ALA A 328 16.84 5.74 -17.56
CA ALA A 328 16.68 7.12 -18.01
C ALA A 328 15.72 7.22 -19.21
N ALA A 329 15.82 6.28 -20.16
CA ALA A 329 14.95 6.20 -21.33
C ALA A 329 13.48 6.07 -20.93
N VAL A 330 13.19 5.27 -19.89
CA VAL A 330 11.84 5.08 -19.37
C VAL A 330 11.29 6.39 -18.81
N GLY A 331 12.06 7.10 -17.98
CA GLY A 331 11.57 8.32 -17.35
C GLY A 331 11.45 9.50 -18.33
N TYR A 332 12.38 9.68 -19.26
CA TYR A 332 12.24 10.70 -20.32
C TYR A 332 11.02 10.44 -21.22
N LEU A 333 10.81 9.19 -21.64
CA LEU A 333 9.62 8.82 -22.42
C LEU A 333 8.33 8.91 -21.60
N ALA A 334 8.37 8.61 -20.30
CA ALA A 334 7.24 8.80 -19.40
C ALA A 334 6.87 10.29 -19.30
N MET A 335 7.84 11.20 -19.11
CA MET A 335 7.60 12.65 -19.08
C MET A 335 6.99 13.15 -20.40
N LEU A 336 7.53 12.73 -21.55
CA LEU A 336 6.94 13.04 -22.86
C LEU A 336 5.50 12.50 -22.95
N GLY A 337 5.27 11.27 -22.49
CA GLY A 337 3.95 10.64 -22.44
C GLY A 337 2.95 11.37 -21.55
N LEU A 338 3.40 11.90 -20.39
CA LEU A 338 2.58 12.75 -19.51
C LEU A 338 2.13 14.01 -20.23
N VAL A 339 3.03 14.66 -20.97
CA VAL A 339 2.71 15.85 -21.79
C VAL A 339 1.72 15.51 -22.90
N LEU A 340 1.97 14.44 -23.67
CA LEU A 340 1.06 13.99 -24.73
C LEU A 340 -0.33 13.66 -24.19
N ALA A 341 -0.39 12.99 -23.05
CA ALA A 341 -1.63 12.64 -22.36
C ALA A 341 -2.38 13.89 -21.85
N ALA A 342 -1.67 14.84 -21.23
CA ALA A 342 -2.23 16.12 -20.77
C ALA A 342 -2.86 16.92 -21.92
N LEU A 343 -2.14 17.01 -23.05
CA LEU A 343 -2.60 17.69 -24.26
C LEU A 343 -3.70 16.93 -25.01
N GLY A 344 -3.95 15.66 -24.67
CA GLY A 344 -4.91 14.80 -25.39
C GLY A 344 -4.41 14.35 -26.77
N LEU A 345 -3.10 14.40 -27.02
CA LEU A 345 -2.45 14.04 -28.28
C LEU A 345 -2.20 12.52 -28.38
N THR A 346 -3.18 11.70 -28.02
CA THR A 346 -3.04 10.24 -27.93
C THR A 346 -3.03 9.53 -29.30
N GLY A 347 -2.95 10.29 -30.40
CA GLY A 347 -3.08 9.75 -31.75
C GLY A 347 -4.48 9.23 -32.06
N ALA A 348 -5.51 9.55 -31.27
CA ALA A 348 -6.92 9.22 -31.53
C ALA A 348 -7.77 10.40 -32.05
N GLY A 349 -7.47 11.66 -31.68
CA GLY A 349 -8.43 12.78 -31.77
C GLY A 349 -8.29 13.85 -32.87
N ALA A 350 -7.15 13.99 -33.57
CA ALA A 350 -6.88 15.17 -34.42
C ALA A 350 -7.56 15.20 -35.83
N GLY A 351 -8.75 14.62 -35.99
CA GLY A 351 -9.34 14.33 -37.31
C GLY A 351 -10.55 15.16 -37.77
N GLY A 352 -11.22 15.92 -36.89
CA GLY A 352 -12.61 16.34 -37.15
C GLY A 352 -12.85 17.79 -37.57
N GLY A 353 -11.83 18.63 -37.80
CA GLY A 353 -12.02 20.09 -37.78
C GLY A 353 -12.24 20.82 -39.11
N ALA A 354 -11.81 20.29 -40.25
CA ALA A 354 -11.60 21.13 -41.44
C ALA A 354 -12.61 20.91 -42.59
N GLY A 355 -13.79 20.36 -42.30
CA GLY A 355 -14.89 20.26 -43.25
C GLY A 355 -15.97 21.30 -43.00
N ARG A 356 -15.60 22.57 -42.73
CA ARG A 356 -16.58 23.66 -42.85
C ARG A 356 -16.83 23.80 -44.34
N GLY A 357 -18.03 23.41 -44.76
CA GLY A 357 -18.49 23.65 -46.12
C GLY A 357 -18.56 25.16 -46.36
N GLU A 358 -17.49 25.71 -46.92
CA GLU A 358 -17.54 26.89 -47.76
C GLU A 358 -18.26 26.47 -49.05
N GLY A 359 -19.58 26.34 -48.94
CA GLY A 359 -20.48 26.39 -50.09
C GLY A 359 -20.64 27.85 -50.49
N GLU A 360 -19.58 28.48 -50.97
CA GLU A 360 -19.65 29.72 -51.73
C GLU A 360 -20.16 29.38 -53.14
N GLY A 361 -21.47 29.17 -53.23
CA GLY A 361 -22.20 29.01 -54.49
C GLY A 361 -23.01 30.26 -54.77
N ARG A 362 -22.35 31.30 -55.29
CA ARG A 362 -23.03 32.32 -56.11
C ARG A 362 -23.55 31.61 -57.36
N GLY A 363 -24.87 31.46 -57.46
CA GLY A 363 -25.54 30.89 -58.61
C GLY A 363 -27.00 31.30 -58.59
N GLU A 364 -27.28 32.49 -59.13
CA GLU A 364 -28.62 32.87 -59.57
C GLU A 364 -29.06 31.89 -60.66
N GLY A 365 -30.12 31.13 -60.38
CA GLY A 365 -30.65 30.13 -61.30
C GLY A 365 -32.00 29.66 -60.82
N SER A 366 -33.06 30.33 -61.29
CA SER A 366 -34.44 30.00 -60.98
C SER A 366 -34.78 28.60 -61.51
N GLY A 367 -35.14 27.68 -60.62
CA GLY A 367 -35.58 26.34 -60.97
C GLY A 367 -36.18 25.65 -59.74
N ALA A 368 -37.50 25.55 -59.70
CA ALA A 368 -38.27 24.92 -58.63
C ALA A 368 -37.98 23.41 -58.57
N GLY A 369 -36.99 23.01 -57.76
CA GLY A 369 -36.68 21.62 -57.43
C GLY A 369 -36.70 21.41 -55.93
N VAL A 370 -37.57 20.50 -55.47
CA VAL A 370 -37.79 20.12 -54.07
C VAL A 370 -36.47 19.79 -53.37
N ARG A 371 -35.98 20.71 -52.51
CA ARG A 371 -34.84 20.48 -51.61
C ARG A 371 -35.25 19.44 -50.58
N ARG A 372 -34.87 18.17 -50.78
CA ARG A 372 -34.91 17.15 -49.71
C ARG A 372 -34.02 17.64 -48.57
N ALA A 373 -34.62 17.89 -47.40
CA ALA A 373 -33.90 18.25 -46.20
C ALA A 373 -32.78 17.22 -45.95
N PRO A 374 -31.56 17.65 -45.61
CA PRO A 374 -30.49 16.72 -45.25
C PRO A 374 -30.98 15.83 -44.12
N GLY A 375 -31.04 14.53 -44.38
CA GLY A 375 -31.63 13.56 -43.45
C GLY A 375 -30.93 13.61 -42.09
N ARG A 376 -31.71 13.73 -41.01
CA ARG A 376 -31.27 13.71 -39.59
C ARG A 376 -30.20 12.65 -39.28
N ALA A 377 -30.22 11.51 -39.99
CA ALA A 377 -29.27 10.42 -39.85
C ALA A 377 -27.79 10.81 -40.05
N GLY A 378 -27.49 11.79 -40.91
CA GLY A 378 -26.09 12.22 -41.14
C GLY A 378 -25.49 13.00 -39.97
N VAL A 379 -26.29 13.80 -39.28
CA VAL A 379 -25.84 14.63 -38.15
C VAL A 379 -25.56 13.78 -36.91
N GLU A 380 -26.38 12.76 -36.66
CA GLU A 380 -26.21 11.84 -35.52
C GLU A 380 -24.94 10.98 -35.65
N GLN A 381 -24.58 10.54 -36.86
CA GLN A 381 -23.38 9.73 -37.09
C GLN A 381 -22.08 10.54 -36.88
N VAL A 382 -22.06 11.81 -37.29
CA VAL A 382 -20.90 12.71 -37.09
C VAL A 382 -20.74 13.05 -35.60
N ALA A 383 -21.84 13.33 -34.89
CA ALA A 383 -21.82 13.59 -33.45
C ALA A 383 -21.30 12.38 -32.64
N GLY A 384 -21.72 11.16 -33.01
CA GLY A 384 -21.27 9.92 -32.37
C GLY A 384 -19.76 9.69 -32.48
N ARG A 385 -19.15 9.98 -33.64
CA ARG A 385 -17.69 9.85 -33.83
C ARG A 385 -16.91 10.89 -33.02
N ALA A 386 -17.39 12.14 -32.95
CA ALA A 386 -16.75 13.18 -32.15
C ALA A 386 -16.76 12.84 -30.66
N MET A 387 -17.86 12.28 -30.13
CA MET A 387 -17.96 11.86 -28.73
C MET A 387 -17.01 10.71 -28.39
N ALA A 388 -16.87 9.70 -29.26
CA ALA A 388 -15.97 8.58 -29.03
C ALA A 388 -14.49 9.01 -28.87
N THR A 389 -14.04 10.00 -29.65
CA THR A 389 -12.67 10.51 -29.54
C THR A 389 -12.38 11.31 -28.26
N ARG A 390 -13.41 11.90 -27.62
CA ARG A 390 -13.25 12.68 -26.38
C ARG A 390 -13.01 11.82 -25.15
N GLY A 391 -13.52 10.57 -25.14
CA GLY A 391 -13.36 9.65 -24.02
C GLY A 391 -11.90 9.25 -23.78
N GLY A 392 -11.19 8.82 -24.83
CA GLY A 392 -9.79 8.36 -24.71
C GLY A 392 -8.82 9.46 -24.25
N ALA A 393 -9.02 10.70 -24.71
CA ALA A 393 -8.19 11.82 -24.27
C ALA A 393 -8.40 12.15 -22.77
N SER A 394 -9.64 12.06 -22.28
CA SER A 394 -9.96 12.31 -20.87
C SER A 394 -9.30 11.27 -19.95
N PHE A 395 -9.22 10.01 -20.40
CA PHE A 395 -8.56 8.95 -19.62
C PHE A 395 -7.04 9.00 -19.68
N ALA A 396 -6.44 9.38 -20.81
CA ALA A 396 -5.01 9.64 -20.84
C ALA A 396 -4.62 10.73 -19.82
N ARG A 397 -5.40 11.83 -19.74
CA ARG A 397 -5.24 12.86 -18.71
C ARG A 397 -5.38 12.31 -17.30
N PHE A 398 -6.37 11.45 -17.05
CA PHE A 398 -6.52 10.76 -15.78
C PHE A 398 -5.26 9.97 -15.40
N VAL A 399 -4.75 9.13 -16.31
CA VAL A 399 -3.52 8.34 -16.09
C VAL A 399 -2.34 9.25 -15.75
N ALA A 400 -2.15 10.33 -16.51
CA ALA A 400 -1.06 11.26 -16.29
C ALA A 400 -1.15 11.99 -14.95
N LEU A 401 -2.33 12.55 -14.63
CA LEU A 401 -2.55 13.26 -13.37
C LEU A 401 -2.48 12.33 -12.17
N PHE A 402 -2.98 11.10 -12.30
CA PHE A 402 -2.90 10.11 -11.22
C PHE A 402 -1.46 9.68 -10.97
N ALA A 403 -0.69 9.39 -12.02
CA ALA A 403 0.74 9.08 -11.88
C ALA A 403 1.52 10.24 -11.26
N LEU A 404 1.29 11.47 -11.73
CA LEU A 404 1.94 12.66 -11.22
C LEU A 404 1.56 12.96 -9.77
N ALA A 405 0.29 12.84 -9.40
CA ALA A 405 -0.16 13.04 -8.02
C ALA A 405 0.49 12.04 -7.06
N GLN A 406 0.54 10.77 -7.44
CA GLN A 406 1.22 9.74 -6.64
C GLN A 406 2.73 9.98 -6.56
N TRP A 407 3.36 10.43 -7.65
CA TRP A 407 4.78 10.80 -7.65
C TRP A 407 5.06 12.00 -6.73
N LEU A 408 4.23 13.05 -6.80
CA LEU A 408 4.34 14.22 -5.94
C LEU A 408 4.12 13.85 -4.47
N LEU A 409 3.10 13.05 -4.15
CA LEU A 409 2.85 12.59 -2.79
C LEU A 409 3.98 11.75 -2.23
N ALA A 410 4.79 11.11 -3.07
CA ALA A 410 5.97 10.41 -2.56
C ALA A 410 6.99 11.37 -1.91
N SER A 411 7.01 12.65 -2.29
CA SER A 411 7.93 13.66 -1.75
C SER A 411 7.64 14.01 -0.28
N SER A 412 8.71 14.21 0.51
CA SER A 412 8.60 14.78 1.86
C SER A 412 7.99 16.18 1.87
N ASP A 413 8.21 16.96 0.80
CA ASP A 413 7.82 18.37 0.76
C ASP A 413 6.33 18.51 0.52
N VAL A 414 5.71 17.61 -0.26
CA VAL A 414 4.25 17.67 -0.50
C VAL A 414 3.48 17.32 0.76
N PHE A 415 3.94 16.34 1.54
CA PHE A 415 3.40 16.07 2.88
C PHE A 415 3.41 17.32 3.75
N TRP A 416 4.54 18.04 3.75
CA TRP A 416 4.75 19.24 4.55
C TRP A 416 3.97 20.46 4.05
N LEU A 417 4.04 20.77 2.76
CA LEU A 417 3.37 21.92 2.13
C LEU A 417 1.85 21.81 2.28
N LEU A 418 1.31 20.61 2.20
CA LEU A 418 -0.11 20.34 2.42
C LEU A 418 -0.45 20.06 3.89
N ARG A 419 0.47 20.25 4.84
CA ARG A 419 0.42 19.85 6.27
C ARG A 419 -0.56 18.71 6.54
N LEU A 420 -0.32 17.58 5.89
CA LEU A 420 -1.26 16.44 5.98
C LEU A 420 -1.38 15.93 7.42
N ASP A 421 -0.36 16.14 8.25
CA ASP A 421 -0.37 15.95 9.70
C ASP A 421 -1.53 16.68 10.41
N ARG A 422 -1.83 17.93 10.00
CA ARG A 422 -2.93 18.73 10.57
C ARG A 422 -4.31 18.23 10.17
N LEU A 423 -4.44 17.63 8.98
CA LEU A 423 -5.71 17.03 8.54
C LEU A 423 -6.01 15.75 9.31
N SER A 424 -5.00 14.89 9.47
CA SER A 424 -5.11 13.69 10.27
C SER A 424 -3.74 13.17 10.67
N GLU A 425 -3.61 12.86 11.96
CA GLU A 425 -2.44 12.14 12.48
C GLU A 425 -2.18 10.82 11.73
N GLY A 426 -3.20 10.16 11.17
CA GLY A 426 -3.03 8.95 10.35
C GLY A 426 -2.01 9.10 9.20
N PHE A 427 -1.81 10.32 8.69
CA PHE A 427 -0.83 10.61 7.64
C PHE A 427 0.63 10.53 8.11
N THR A 428 0.89 10.65 9.41
CA THR A 428 2.25 10.53 9.98
C THR A 428 2.75 9.09 10.02
N HIS A 429 1.85 8.11 9.85
CA HIS A 429 2.14 6.67 9.84
C HIS A 429 2.43 6.12 8.44
N ILE A 430 2.24 6.91 7.40
CA ILE A 430 2.34 6.45 6.01
C ILE A 430 3.80 6.46 5.55
N GLN A 431 4.19 5.39 4.84
CA GLN A 431 5.43 5.37 4.07
C GLN A 431 5.20 6.06 2.73
N TRP A 432 5.47 7.37 2.66
CA TRP A 432 5.16 8.18 1.47
C TRP A 432 5.91 7.70 0.22
N GLN A 433 7.13 7.20 0.37
CA GLN A 433 7.90 6.58 -0.74
C GLN A 433 7.10 5.49 -1.49
N ARG A 434 6.21 4.76 -0.81
CA ARG A 434 5.38 3.70 -1.42
C ARG A 434 4.39 4.21 -2.46
N PHE A 435 4.09 5.51 -2.51
CA PHE A 435 3.25 6.06 -3.57
C PHE A 435 3.91 5.94 -4.96
N LEU A 436 5.24 5.80 -5.04
CA LEU A 436 5.93 5.47 -6.30
C LEU A 436 5.48 4.13 -6.89
N ILE A 437 5.07 3.18 -6.05
CA ILE A 437 4.51 1.89 -6.52
C ILE A 437 3.18 2.12 -7.24
N GLY A 438 2.36 3.04 -6.73
CA GLY A 438 1.12 3.45 -7.38
C GLY A 438 1.35 4.28 -8.65
N ALA A 439 2.40 5.11 -8.67
CA ALA A 439 2.75 5.99 -9.79
C ALA A 439 3.29 5.23 -11.01
N LYS A 440 4.20 4.27 -10.81
CA LYS A 440 4.93 3.56 -11.86
C LYS A 440 4.05 2.95 -12.97
N PRO A 441 2.96 2.23 -12.68
CA PRO A 441 2.01 1.78 -13.71
C PRO A 441 1.57 2.87 -14.69
N GLY A 442 1.24 4.06 -14.18
CA GLY A 442 0.84 5.19 -15.01
C GLY A 442 2.00 5.79 -15.79
N LEU A 443 3.19 5.88 -15.18
CA LEU A 443 4.43 6.32 -15.84
C LEU A 443 4.80 5.39 -17.00
N PHE A 444 4.71 4.07 -16.80
CA PHE A 444 4.99 3.07 -17.84
C PHE A 444 3.96 3.09 -18.97
N LEU A 445 2.68 3.33 -18.67
CA LEU A 445 1.65 3.57 -19.70
C LEU A 445 1.93 4.84 -20.50
N CYS A 446 2.39 5.90 -19.86
CA CYS A 446 2.82 7.14 -20.52
C CYS A 446 4.07 6.91 -21.40
N ALA A 447 5.07 6.16 -20.93
CA ALA A 447 6.23 5.80 -21.75
C ALA A 447 5.81 4.99 -22.99
N GLY A 448 4.94 3.99 -22.80
CA GLY A 448 4.35 3.23 -23.91
C GLY A 448 3.56 4.10 -24.89
N LEU A 449 2.83 5.10 -24.39
CA LEU A 449 2.13 6.08 -25.24
C LEU A 449 3.10 6.93 -26.05
N ALA A 450 4.19 7.42 -25.45
CA ALA A 450 5.21 8.22 -26.12
C ALA A 450 5.90 7.45 -27.26
N VAL A 451 6.16 6.15 -27.06
CA VAL A 451 6.73 5.29 -28.11
C VAL A 451 5.73 5.09 -29.26
N VAL A 452 4.45 4.87 -28.97
CA VAL A 452 3.45 4.44 -29.97
C VAL A 452 2.76 5.61 -30.69
N ALA A 453 2.61 6.76 -30.04
CA ALA A 453 1.88 7.90 -30.60
C ALA A 453 2.45 8.39 -31.96
N PRO A 454 3.77 8.50 -32.17
CA PRO A 454 4.33 8.87 -33.46
C PRO A 454 3.94 7.88 -34.57
N ALA A 455 4.05 6.57 -34.36
CA ALA A 455 3.59 5.57 -35.32
C ALA A 455 2.08 5.67 -35.63
N ALA A 456 1.25 5.99 -34.63
CA ALA A 456 -0.17 6.24 -34.85
C ALA A 456 -0.43 7.48 -35.72
N TRP A 457 0.37 8.55 -35.55
CA TRP A 457 0.33 9.73 -36.42
C TRP A 457 0.82 9.41 -37.83
N ALA A 458 1.95 8.71 -37.98
CA ALA A 458 2.49 8.25 -39.26
C ALA A 458 1.43 7.50 -40.08
N ARG A 459 0.77 6.52 -39.44
CA ARG A 459 -0.29 5.72 -40.06
C ARG A 459 -1.45 6.60 -40.54
N ARG A 460 -1.85 7.62 -39.76
CA ARG A 460 -2.91 8.56 -40.17
C ARG A 460 -2.52 9.38 -41.38
N LEU A 461 -1.27 9.86 -41.45
CA LEU A 461 -0.77 10.60 -42.60
C LEU A 461 -0.81 9.72 -43.85
N VAL A 462 -0.40 8.44 -43.75
CA VAL A 462 -0.50 7.47 -44.84
C VAL A 462 -1.95 7.22 -45.26
N LEU A 463 -2.88 7.05 -44.31
CA LEU A 463 -4.30 6.86 -44.62
C LEU A 463 -4.91 8.09 -45.29
N ARG A 464 -4.54 9.30 -44.85
CA ARG A 464 -4.95 10.56 -45.49
C ARG A 464 -4.38 10.69 -46.90
N ALA A 465 -3.11 10.33 -47.09
CA ALA A 465 -2.47 10.30 -48.42
C ALA A 465 -3.16 9.32 -49.37
N ARG A 466 -3.58 8.15 -48.87
CA ARG A 466 -4.35 7.17 -49.65
C ARG A 466 -5.75 7.67 -50.00
N ALA A 467 -6.44 8.29 -49.05
CA ALA A 467 -7.77 8.85 -49.27
C ALA A 467 -7.75 10.01 -50.27
N ALA A 468 -6.76 10.90 -50.18
CA ALA A 468 -6.58 12.02 -51.11
C ALA A 468 -6.26 11.56 -52.54
N GLY A 469 -5.56 10.42 -52.69
CA GLY A 469 -5.16 9.88 -53.99
C GLY A 469 -6.26 9.17 -54.78
N GLY A 470 -7.45 8.96 -54.22
CA GLY A 470 -8.56 8.28 -54.90
C GLY A 470 -9.36 9.17 -55.84
N ALA A 471 -9.24 10.50 -55.73
CA ALA A 471 -10.10 11.45 -56.45
C ALA A 471 -9.38 12.24 -57.56
N ASP A 472 -8.06 12.42 -57.49
CA ASP A 472 -7.35 13.31 -58.41
C ASP A 472 -6.01 12.72 -58.86
N LYS A 473 -5.83 12.59 -60.18
CA LYS A 473 -4.61 12.05 -60.80
C LYS A 473 -3.41 12.98 -60.61
N HIS A 474 -3.64 14.27 -60.36
CA HIS A 474 -2.58 15.25 -60.11
C HIS A 474 -2.07 15.27 -58.65
N ALA A 475 -2.71 14.56 -57.72
CA ALA A 475 -2.33 14.52 -56.31
C ALA A 475 -1.03 13.73 -56.01
N GLY A 476 -0.31 13.25 -57.04
CA GLY A 476 0.90 12.43 -56.89
C GLY A 476 1.98 13.06 -56.00
N GLY A 477 2.27 14.36 -56.20
CA GLY A 477 3.27 15.07 -55.40
C GLY A 477 2.88 15.20 -53.92
N LEU A 478 1.60 15.48 -53.65
CA LEU A 478 1.10 15.61 -52.28
C LEU A 478 1.13 14.25 -51.54
N ARG A 479 0.84 13.14 -52.24
CA ARG A 479 0.93 11.78 -51.68
C ARG A 479 2.35 11.42 -51.27
N TRP A 480 3.34 11.78 -52.07
CA TRP A 480 4.76 11.59 -51.72
C TRP A 480 5.17 12.42 -50.52
N ALA A 481 4.77 13.70 -50.47
CA ALA A 481 5.04 14.57 -49.33
C ALA A 481 4.48 14.00 -48.01
N TRP A 482 3.23 13.52 -48.00
CA TRP A 482 2.63 12.89 -46.81
C TRP A 482 3.28 11.55 -46.42
N THR A 483 3.74 10.77 -47.40
CA THR A 483 4.43 9.50 -47.16
C THR A 483 5.81 9.74 -46.57
N LEU A 484 6.57 10.70 -47.09
CA LEU A 484 7.85 11.14 -46.53
C LEU A 484 7.65 11.74 -45.12
N ALA A 485 6.61 12.54 -44.92
CA ALA A 485 6.25 13.08 -43.61
C ALA A 485 5.87 11.98 -42.59
N ALA A 486 5.44 10.80 -43.03
CA ALA A 486 5.17 9.65 -42.16
C ALA A 486 6.43 8.86 -41.77
N LEU A 487 7.54 9.01 -42.51
CA LEU A 487 8.80 8.32 -42.18
C LEU A 487 9.41 8.84 -40.89
N ALA A 488 9.50 10.16 -40.72
CA ALA A 488 10.07 10.77 -39.51
C ALA A 488 9.44 10.27 -38.20
N PRO A 489 8.10 10.29 -38.01
CA PRO A 489 7.50 9.73 -36.80
C PRO A 489 7.65 8.21 -36.68
N THR A 490 7.75 7.48 -37.79
CA THR A 490 8.04 6.02 -37.75
C THR A 490 9.46 5.76 -37.22
N PHE A 491 10.47 6.48 -37.73
CA PHE A 491 11.83 6.42 -37.23
C PHE A 491 11.93 6.85 -35.77
N ALA A 492 11.18 7.88 -35.37
CA ALA A 492 11.11 8.32 -33.96
C ALA A 492 10.59 7.20 -33.04
N THR A 493 9.52 6.48 -33.44
CA THR A 493 9.04 5.31 -32.68
C THR A 493 10.11 4.21 -32.59
N LEU A 494 10.77 3.87 -33.70
CA LEU A 494 11.80 2.82 -33.71
C LEU A 494 13.01 3.19 -32.85
N ALA A 495 13.48 4.45 -32.94
CA ALA A 495 14.58 4.95 -32.12
C ALA A 495 14.22 4.97 -30.63
N ALA A 496 13.02 5.45 -30.28
CA ALA A 496 12.54 5.44 -28.90
C ALA A 496 12.42 4.01 -28.34
N ALA A 497 11.90 3.07 -29.13
CA ALA A 497 11.79 1.67 -28.72
C ALA A 497 13.16 0.99 -28.56
N ALA A 498 14.11 1.27 -29.46
CA ALA A 498 15.46 0.74 -29.40
C ALA A 498 16.21 1.28 -28.18
N TRP A 499 16.15 2.59 -27.93
CA TRP A 499 16.76 3.23 -26.76
C TRP A 499 16.16 2.69 -25.45
N LEU A 500 14.82 2.61 -25.37
CA LEU A 500 14.12 2.04 -24.22
C LEU A 500 14.58 0.60 -23.93
N LEU A 501 14.69 -0.23 -24.96
CA LEU A 501 15.10 -1.63 -24.82
C LEU A 501 16.56 -1.76 -24.38
N ASP A 502 17.47 -0.99 -24.97
CA ASP A 502 18.90 -1.04 -24.66
C ASP A 502 19.16 -0.59 -23.22
N ASP A 503 18.61 0.56 -22.83
CA ASP A 503 18.74 1.14 -21.49
C ASP A 503 18.10 0.25 -20.42
N SER A 504 16.92 -0.31 -20.68
CA SER A 504 16.29 -1.28 -19.76
C SER A 504 17.15 -2.54 -19.59
N LYS A 505 17.74 -3.07 -20.67
CA LYS A 505 18.65 -4.22 -20.60
C LYS A 505 19.92 -3.89 -19.81
N ALA A 506 20.46 -2.68 -19.95
CA ALA A 506 21.61 -2.24 -19.18
C ALA A 506 21.28 -2.19 -17.69
N ALA A 507 20.17 -1.55 -17.31
CA ALA A 507 19.72 -1.48 -15.93
C ALA A 507 19.38 -2.86 -15.33
N MET A 508 18.79 -3.76 -16.12
CA MET A 508 18.55 -5.15 -15.70
C MET A 508 19.86 -5.87 -15.33
N ARG A 509 20.92 -5.71 -16.15
CA ARG A 509 22.22 -6.32 -15.89
C ARG A 509 22.90 -5.70 -14.65
N GLU A 510 22.88 -4.36 -14.55
CA GLU A 510 23.50 -3.63 -13.44
C GLU A 510 22.87 -3.99 -12.08
N HIS A 511 21.56 -4.26 -12.07
CA HIS A 511 20.81 -4.51 -10.84
C HIS A 511 20.33 -5.96 -10.70
N GLU A 512 20.93 -6.87 -11.47
CA GLU A 512 20.70 -8.32 -11.38
C GLU A 512 19.22 -8.71 -11.49
N VAL A 513 18.45 -8.00 -12.33
CA VAL A 513 17.06 -8.37 -12.62
C VAL A 513 17.04 -9.71 -13.33
N GLY A 514 16.34 -10.68 -12.74
CA GLY A 514 16.35 -12.08 -13.17
C GLY A 514 17.10 -13.02 -12.22
N ALA A 515 17.94 -12.50 -11.32
CA ALA A 515 18.64 -13.29 -10.32
C ALA A 515 17.73 -13.56 -9.10
N VAL A 516 16.91 -14.60 -9.18
CA VAL A 516 16.09 -15.03 -8.04
C VAL A 516 16.94 -15.79 -7.04
N GLN A 517 17.00 -15.31 -5.79
CA GLN A 517 17.65 -16.04 -4.71
C GLN A 517 16.80 -17.27 -4.33
N ILE A 518 17.22 -18.45 -4.81
CA ILE A 518 16.64 -19.75 -4.44
C ILE A 518 17.42 -20.49 -3.36
N GLU A 519 18.61 -19.98 -3.02
CA GLU A 519 19.41 -20.48 -1.92
C GLU A 519 19.03 -19.75 -0.64
N ARG A 520 18.90 -20.49 0.47
CA ARG A 520 18.57 -19.90 1.77
C ARG A 520 19.60 -18.84 2.19
N ILE A 521 20.87 -19.11 1.88
CA ILE A 521 21.99 -18.18 2.03
C ILE A 521 22.76 -18.16 0.71
N PRO A 522 22.87 -16.99 0.05
CA PRO A 522 23.56 -16.88 -1.24
C PRO A 522 25.01 -17.38 -1.16
N GLY A 523 25.38 -18.29 -2.05
CA GLY A 523 26.74 -18.83 -2.17
C GLY A 523 27.08 -19.94 -1.17
N GLU A 524 26.10 -20.43 -0.41
CA GLU A 524 26.29 -21.49 0.60
C GLU A 524 25.26 -22.62 0.40
N PRO A 525 25.36 -23.46 -0.64
CA PRO A 525 24.37 -24.50 -0.94
C PRO A 525 24.20 -25.53 0.18
N GLN A 526 25.24 -25.77 0.98
CA GLN A 526 25.17 -26.63 2.17
C GLN A 526 24.22 -26.09 3.26
N ALA A 527 23.96 -24.78 3.28
CA ALA A 527 23.16 -24.16 4.33
C ALA A 527 21.71 -24.66 4.38
N GLU A 528 21.16 -25.12 3.25
CA GLU A 528 19.83 -25.73 3.22
C GLU A 528 19.83 -27.13 3.87
N ARG A 529 20.92 -27.91 3.73
CA ARG A 529 21.07 -29.19 4.45
C ARG A 529 21.23 -28.95 5.94
N ASP A 530 22.15 -28.06 6.32
CA ASP A 530 22.37 -27.63 7.70
C ASP A 530 21.06 -27.16 8.35
N TYR A 531 20.25 -26.40 7.61
CA TYR A 531 18.96 -25.92 8.09
C TYR A 531 17.97 -27.05 8.33
N ARG A 532 17.88 -28.05 7.45
CA ARG A 532 17.01 -29.22 7.67
C ARG A 532 17.43 -30.05 8.86
N GLU A 533 18.73 -30.24 9.06
CA GLU A 533 19.26 -30.91 10.26
C GLU A 533 18.90 -30.13 11.53
N PHE A 534 19.03 -28.80 11.49
CA PHE A 534 18.56 -27.92 12.55
C PHE A 534 17.06 -28.08 12.82
N LEU A 535 16.21 -28.10 11.77
CA LEU A 535 14.77 -28.29 11.94
C LEU A 535 14.44 -29.62 12.59
N ALA A 536 15.08 -30.71 12.16
CA ALA A 536 14.91 -32.04 12.74
C ALA A 536 15.32 -32.05 14.23
N TRP A 537 16.46 -31.44 14.55
CA TRP A 537 16.90 -31.29 15.94
C TRP A 537 15.91 -30.45 16.77
N ALA A 538 15.48 -29.30 16.27
CA ALA A 538 14.59 -28.39 16.98
C ALA A 538 13.21 -29.02 17.22
N GLY A 539 12.66 -29.73 16.23
CA GLY A 539 11.42 -30.50 16.34
C GLY A 539 11.54 -31.61 17.39
N GLY A 540 12.60 -32.44 17.32
CA GLY A 540 12.83 -33.50 18.30
C GLY A 540 13.02 -32.97 19.73
N ARG A 541 13.68 -31.83 19.90
CA ARG A 541 13.81 -31.16 21.21
C ARG A 541 12.48 -30.60 21.72
N TRP A 542 11.62 -30.13 20.81
CA TRP A 542 10.30 -29.66 21.17
C TRP A 542 9.40 -30.82 21.59
N GLU A 543 9.42 -31.95 20.89
CA GLU A 543 8.65 -33.14 21.27
C GLU A 543 9.11 -33.73 22.61
N ALA A 544 10.42 -33.74 22.88
CA ALA A 544 11.00 -34.28 24.11
C ALA A 544 11.07 -33.27 25.28
N ARG A 545 10.37 -32.13 25.19
CA ARG A 545 10.49 -31.05 26.18
C ARG A 545 9.77 -31.39 27.50
N GLU A 546 10.42 -31.06 28.61
CA GLU A 546 9.79 -31.12 29.95
C GLU A 546 8.89 -29.91 30.22
N GLY A 547 9.14 -28.80 29.52
CA GLY A 547 8.34 -27.57 29.60
C GLY A 547 8.47 -26.75 28.33
N ASP A 548 7.50 -25.89 28.08
CA ASP A 548 7.51 -25.02 26.91
C ASP A 548 8.67 -24.00 26.99
N TYR A 549 9.24 -23.72 25.83
CA TYR A 549 10.34 -22.77 25.65
C TYR A 549 10.26 -22.12 24.27
N ARG A 550 11.07 -21.08 24.06
CA ARG A 550 11.26 -20.45 22.75
C ARG A 550 12.69 -20.57 22.23
N LEU A 551 12.81 -20.53 20.91
CA LEU A 551 14.09 -20.30 20.22
C LEU A 551 14.24 -18.80 19.94
N ALA A 552 15.40 -18.22 20.20
CA ALA A 552 15.73 -16.87 19.77
C ALA A 552 16.77 -16.89 18.65
N VAL A 553 16.44 -16.35 17.48
CA VAL A 553 17.27 -16.33 16.29
C VAL A 553 17.98 -14.99 16.18
N ARG A 554 19.31 -15.01 16.26
CA ARG A 554 20.18 -13.86 16.00
C ARG A 554 20.62 -13.88 14.54
N ALA A 555 20.04 -13.00 13.73
CA ALA A 555 20.39 -12.79 12.33
C ALA A 555 20.65 -11.29 12.05
N ALA A 556 21.12 -10.97 10.83
CA ALA A 556 21.13 -9.58 10.39
C ALA A 556 19.71 -9.02 10.34
N ARG A 557 19.54 -7.71 10.61
CA ARG A 557 18.22 -7.06 10.78
C ARG A 557 17.21 -7.41 9.69
N ASN A 558 17.61 -7.34 8.42
CA ASN A 558 16.73 -7.61 7.27
C ASN A 558 16.84 -9.05 6.73
N SER A 559 17.45 -9.96 7.48
CA SER A 559 17.60 -11.35 7.08
C SER A 559 16.53 -12.20 7.77
N HIS A 560 15.64 -12.81 7.00
CA HIS A 560 14.50 -13.58 7.53
C HIS A 560 14.51 -15.05 7.11
N TRP A 561 15.63 -15.56 6.60
CA TRP A 561 15.90 -16.95 6.23
C TRP A 561 15.55 -18.03 7.27
N PHE A 562 15.13 -17.68 8.49
CA PHE A 562 14.72 -18.61 9.56
C PHE A 562 13.23 -18.52 9.91
N MET A 563 12.50 -17.57 9.34
CA MET A 563 11.16 -17.25 9.82
C MET A 563 10.14 -18.37 9.57
N ASP A 564 10.43 -19.29 8.65
CA ASP A 564 9.68 -20.50 8.31
C ASP A 564 9.91 -21.69 9.24
N ALA A 565 10.90 -21.67 10.14
CA ALA A 565 11.20 -22.81 11.02
C ALA A 565 10.00 -23.31 11.84
N PRO A 566 9.16 -22.45 12.46
CA PRO A 566 8.10 -22.92 13.33
C PRO A 566 6.98 -23.67 12.61
N VAL A 567 6.85 -23.46 11.30
CA VAL A 567 5.94 -24.25 10.47
C VAL A 567 6.31 -25.73 10.56
N TRP A 568 7.61 -26.02 10.55
CA TRP A 568 8.15 -27.38 10.45
C TRP A 568 8.43 -28.01 11.80
N THR A 569 8.74 -27.21 12.83
CA THR A 569 9.13 -27.73 14.15
C THR A 569 8.03 -27.63 15.19
N SER A 570 7.00 -26.82 14.95
CA SER A 570 6.01 -26.38 15.95
C SER A 570 6.63 -25.66 17.16
N THR A 571 7.95 -25.41 17.17
CA THR A 571 8.66 -24.73 18.24
C THR A 571 8.43 -23.23 18.10
N PRO A 572 7.86 -22.55 19.10
CA PRO A 572 7.69 -21.12 19.03
C PRO A 572 9.04 -20.42 18.97
N GLN A 573 9.14 -19.37 18.15
CA GLN A 573 10.39 -18.68 17.93
C GLN A 573 10.27 -17.17 18.06
N TYR A 574 11.44 -16.58 18.20
CA TYR A 574 11.68 -15.18 18.35
C TYR A 574 12.87 -14.79 17.46
N LYS A 575 12.82 -13.65 16.75
CA LYS A 575 13.96 -13.12 15.99
C LYS A 575 14.46 -11.85 16.66
N LEU A 576 15.77 -11.75 16.87
CA LEU A 576 16.43 -10.50 17.27
C LEU A 576 16.47 -9.54 16.07
N GLY A 577 15.86 -8.36 16.22
CA GLY A 577 15.69 -7.36 15.17
C GLY A 577 14.45 -7.54 14.29
N PHE A 578 14.35 -6.65 13.30
CA PHE A 578 13.16 -6.43 12.46
C PHE A 578 12.54 -7.68 11.81
N THR A 579 11.21 -7.80 11.94
CA THR A 579 10.40 -8.84 11.29
C THR A 579 9.10 -8.28 10.67
N PRO A 580 8.97 -8.25 9.33
CA PRO A 580 7.89 -7.56 8.61
C PRO A 580 6.54 -8.31 8.56
N GLY A 581 6.43 -9.50 9.15
CA GLY A 581 5.30 -10.43 8.91
C GLY A 581 3.91 -10.00 9.37
N ASP A 582 3.84 -8.94 10.17
CA ASP A 582 2.59 -8.37 10.67
C ASP A 582 2.82 -6.89 11.00
N ASN A 583 1.82 -6.04 10.89
CA ASN A 583 1.95 -4.67 11.39
C ASN A 583 1.55 -4.67 12.87
N PHE A 584 2.07 -5.59 13.70
CA PHE A 584 1.71 -5.68 15.12
C PHE A 584 2.77 -4.98 15.96
N VAL A 585 2.33 -4.10 16.87
CA VAL A 585 3.19 -3.20 17.66
C VAL A 585 4.02 -3.93 18.74
N HIS A 586 3.55 -5.07 19.27
CA HIS A 586 4.23 -5.76 20.39
C HIS A 586 5.23 -6.80 19.95
N LYS A 587 5.98 -6.48 18.90
CA LYS A 587 7.03 -7.34 18.38
C LYS A 587 8.33 -7.01 19.09
N PRO A 588 8.84 -7.91 19.94
CA PRO A 588 10.18 -7.73 20.48
C PRO A 588 11.20 -7.70 19.33
N GLU A 589 12.20 -6.84 19.44
CA GLU A 589 13.39 -6.81 18.57
C GLU A 589 14.69 -6.90 19.40
N SER A 590 14.59 -6.82 20.73
CA SER A 590 15.69 -6.76 21.69
C SER A 590 16.25 -8.11 22.16
N GLY A 591 17.58 -8.21 22.19
CA GLY A 591 18.30 -9.33 22.81
C GLY A 591 18.58 -9.19 24.31
N ARG A 592 17.92 -8.25 24.99
CA ARG A 592 18.08 -8.03 26.44
C ARG A 592 17.64 -9.25 27.25
N ARG A 593 18.33 -9.49 28.36
CA ARG A 593 18.13 -10.70 29.18
C ARG A 593 16.70 -10.80 29.70
N GLU A 594 16.13 -9.69 30.16
CA GLU A 594 14.78 -9.57 30.71
C GLU A 594 13.73 -9.98 29.68
N VAL A 595 13.89 -9.55 28.42
CA VAL A 595 13.01 -9.94 27.30
C VAL A 595 13.13 -11.42 27.00
N LEU A 596 14.36 -11.93 26.94
CA LEU A 596 14.61 -13.35 26.66
C LEU A 596 14.10 -14.25 27.80
N ASP A 597 14.18 -13.79 29.06
CA ASP A 597 13.65 -14.48 30.23
C ASP A 597 12.11 -14.49 30.21
N ALA A 598 11.46 -13.35 29.95
CA ALA A 598 10.00 -13.27 29.82
C ALA A 598 9.45 -14.10 28.65
N LEU A 599 10.19 -14.18 27.53
CA LEU A 599 9.84 -15.04 26.41
C LEU A 599 10.03 -16.54 26.69
N GLY A 600 10.66 -16.92 27.81
CA GLY A 600 11.03 -18.32 28.05
C GLY A 600 12.00 -18.86 27.01
N VAL A 601 12.90 -18.01 26.48
CA VAL A 601 13.89 -18.45 25.51
C VAL A 601 14.85 -19.43 26.18
N ARG A 602 15.01 -20.63 25.63
CA ARG A 602 16.00 -21.59 26.13
C ARG A 602 17.26 -21.60 25.26
N TRP A 603 17.05 -21.49 23.95
CA TRP A 603 18.09 -21.68 22.95
C TRP A 603 18.28 -20.42 22.12
N MET A 604 19.53 -19.98 22.01
CA MET A 604 19.95 -18.93 21.07
C MET A 604 20.47 -19.60 19.80
N VAL A 605 19.86 -19.29 18.66
CA VAL A 605 20.29 -19.76 17.34
C VAL A 605 20.97 -18.61 16.61
N SER A 606 22.19 -18.82 16.12
CA SER A 606 22.94 -17.81 15.38
C SER A 606 23.70 -18.42 14.21
N ARG A 607 24.20 -17.56 13.32
CA ARG A 607 25.18 -17.95 12.30
C ARG A 607 26.59 -17.59 12.74
N GLU A 608 27.51 -18.53 12.67
CA GLU A 608 28.93 -18.30 12.95
C GLU A 608 29.83 -19.00 11.94
N ARG A 609 30.82 -18.25 11.43
CA ARG A 609 31.87 -18.79 10.56
C ARG A 609 33.03 -19.23 11.45
N GLY A 610 33.04 -20.51 11.81
CA GLY A 610 34.11 -21.10 12.61
C GLY A 610 33.71 -22.48 13.14
N SER A 611 34.65 -23.42 13.14
CA SER A 611 34.44 -24.80 13.60
C SER A 611 34.65 -24.99 15.10
N ARG A 612 35.32 -24.03 15.77
CA ARG A 612 35.62 -24.13 17.20
C ARG A 612 34.33 -23.97 18.01
N ALA A 613 33.98 -25.02 18.77
CA ALA A 613 32.89 -24.99 19.72
C ALA A 613 33.09 -23.86 20.74
N ARG A 614 32.02 -23.11 21.01
CA ARG A 614 32.03 -22.07 22.05
C ARG A 614 31.34 -22.55 23.33
N PRO A 615 31.61 -21.95 24.50
CA PRO A 615 30.89 -22.26 25.72
C PRO A 615 29.37 -22.19 25.54
N GLY A 616 28.64 -23.18 26.06
CA GLY A 616 27.19 -23.28 25.97
C GLY A 616 26.63 -23.76 24.61
N GLU A 617 27.49 -24.08 23.64
CA GLU A 617 27.07 -24.70 22.38
C GLU A 617 26.58 -26.14 22.61
N VAL A 618 25.32 -26.40 22.27
CA VAL A 618 24.68 -27.72 22.44
C VAL A 618 24.47 -28.46 21.12
N ALA A 619 24.49 -27.73 20.01
CA ALA A 619 24.35 -28.29 18.68
C ALA A 619 24.93 -27.34 17.63
N ARG A 620 25.40 -27.92 16.53
CA ARG A 620 25.92 -27.22 15.37
C ARG A 620 25.55 -27.95 14.10
N PHE A 621 25.09 -27.19 13.11
CA PHE A 621 24.74 -27.65 11.77
C PHE A 621 25.43 -26.72 10.78
N GLY A 622 26.64 -27.09 10.35
CA GLY A 622 27.54 -26.23 9.60
C GLY A 622 27.74 -24.84 10.22
N SER A 623 27.16 -23.80 9.59
CA SER A 623 27.24 -22.42 10.09
C SER A 623 26.17 -22.03 11.12
N ILE A 624 25.14 -22.87 11.30
CA ILE A 624 24.08 -22.67 12.28
C ILE A 624 24.55 -23.21 13.63
N VAL A 625 24.56 -22.36 14.64
CA VAL A 625 25.01 -22.70 16.00
C VAL A 625 23.85 -22.52 16.96
N VAL A 626 23.63 -23.49 17.82
CA VAL A 626 22.63 -23.42 18.89
C VAL A 626 23.32 -23.42 20.25
N ARG A 627 23.01 -22.41 21.07
CA ARG A 627 23.54 -22.27 22.43
C ARG A 627 22.44 -22.30 23.47
N GLU A 628 22.66 -23.01 24.58
CA GLU A 628 21.82 -22.86 25.76
C GLU A 628 22.07 -21.49 26.38
N ARG A 629 21.00 -20.80 26.76
CA ARG A 629 21.15 -19.63 27.60
C ARG A 629 21.41 -20.10 29.04
N GLN A 630 22.51 -19.62 29.64
CA GLN A 630 22.78 -19.87 31.05
C GLN A 630 21.66 -19.28 31.92
N GLY A 631 21.14 -20.09 32.85
CA GLY A 631 20.02 -19.69 33.70
C GLY A 631 18.68 -19.58 32.97
N ALA A 632 18.52 -20.19 31.79
CA ALA A 632 17.22 -20.33 31.15
C ALA A 632 16.23 -21.00 32.11
N ARG A 633 15.07 -20.36 32.30
CA ARG A 633 13.95 -20.91 33.07
C ARG A 633 12.87 -21.43 32.11
N PRO A 634 12.06 -22.42 32.51
CA PRO A 634 10.83 -22.76 31.79
C PRO A 634 10.01 -21.50 31.56
N TRP A 635 9.29 -21.42 30.43
CA TRP A 635 8.50 -20.24 30.09
C TRP A 635 7.43 -19.97 31.16
N PRO A 636 7.53 -18.88 31.96
CA PRO A 636 6.54 -18.58 32.97
C PRO A 636 5.35 -17.93 32.26
N LEU A 637 4.48 -18.75 31.67
CA LEU A 637 3.34 -18.25 30.90
C LEU A 637 2.46 -17.31 31.74
N VAL A 638 2.37 -17.59 33.05
CA VAL A 638 1.67 -16.80 34.06
C VAL A 638 2.58 -16.69 35.29
N GLU A 639 2.73 -15.49 35.85
CA GLU A 639 3.48 -15.22 37.07
C GLU A 639 2.71 -14.27 38.01
N VAL A 640 2.86 -14.46 39.32
CA VAL A 640 2.48 -13.46 40.34
C VAL A 640 3.75 -12.72 40.73
N VAL A 641 3.79 -11.43 40.42
CA VAL A 641 4.90 -10.54 40.74
C VAL A 641 4.95 -10.40 42.27
N GLU A 642 6.16 -10.42 42.84
CA GLU A 642 6.41 -10.42 44.29
C GLU A 642 5.98 -11.70 45.04
N GLY A 643 5.82 -12.82 44.32
CA GLY A 643 5.70 -14.15 44.92
C GLY A 643 4.29 -14.72 44.91
N GLY A 644 4.18 -16.01 45.19
CA GLY A 644 2.97 -16.81 44.99
C GLY A 644 3.27 -18.03 44.12
N ARG A 645 2.44 -19.06 44.24
CA ARG A 645 2.54 -20.28 43.43
C ARG A 645 1.51 -20.22 42.31
N VAL A 646 1.94 -20.56 41.10
CA VAL A 646 1.07 -20.67 39.92
C VAL A 646 1.02 -22.13 39.49
N GLU A 647 -0.18 -22.69 39.43
CA GLU A 647 -0.47 -23.98 38.81
C GLU A 647 -1.20 -23.73 37.49
N LEU A 648 -0.56 -24.02 36.36
CA LEU A 648 -1.21 -23.91 35.05
C LEU A 648 -2.22 -25.05 34.88
N LEU A 649 -3.51 -24.71 34.84
CA LEU A 649 -4.61 -25.66 34.65
C LEU A 649 -4.82 -25.97 33.16
N ALA A 650 -4.64 -24.96 32.29
CA ALA A 650 -4.71 -25.11 30.84
C ALA A 650 -3.87 -24.02 30.14
N ALA A 651 -3.18 -24.39 29.07
CA ALA A 651 -2.38 -23.46 28.28
C ALA A 651 -2.48 -23.80 26.77
N ASP A 652 -3.61 -23.45 26.15
CA ASP A 652 -3.79 -23.56 24.70
C ASP A 652 -3.93 -22.15 24.11
N LEU A 653 -2.78 -21.53 23.84
CA LEU A 653 -2.72 -20.19 23.27
C LEU A 653 -3.29 -20.10 21.86
N ARG A 654 -3.27 -21.19 21.08
CA ARG A 654 -3.83 -21.18 19.71
C ARG A 654 -5.36 -21.23 19.75
N ALA A 655 -5.93 -21.98 20.69
CA ALA A 655 -7.37 -21.90 21.03
C ALA A 655 -7.70 -20.62 21.80
N GLY A 656 -6.69 -19.90 22.28
CA GLY A 656 -6.84 -18.62 22.96
C GLY A 656 -7.31 -18.75 24.40
N VAL A 657 -6.82 -19.75 25.14
CA VAL A 657 -7.18 -20.00 26.54
C VAL A 657 -5.94 -20.25 27.37
N VAL A 658 -5.80 -19.51 28.47
CA VAL A 658 -4.87 -19.80 29.56
C VAL A 658 -5.64 -19.79 30.87
N ARG A 659 -5.59 -20.89 31.62
CA ARG A 659 -6.18 -21.01 32.94
C ARG A 659 -5.10 -21.36 33.94
N ALA A 660 -5.08 -20.66 35.07
CA ALA A 660 -4.15 -20.91 36.14
C ALA A 660 -4.85 -20.81 37.50
N ARG A 661 -4.38 -21.61 38.45
CA ARG A 661 -4.70 -21.46 39.86
C ARG A 661 -3.53 -20.75 40.53
N LEU A 662 -3.84 -19.69 41.26
CA LEU A 662 -2.89 -18.89 42.01
C LEU A 662 -3.05 -19.22 43.49
N GLU A 663 -1.95 -19.41 44.20
CA GLU A 663 -1.93 -19.60 45.66
C GLU A 663 -0.93 -18.61 46.26
N ALA A 664 -1.32 -17.94 47.35
CA ALA A 664 -0.41 -17.11 48.12
C ALA A 664 0.72 -17.95 48.73
N ALA A 665 1.88 -17.35 48.97
CA ALA A 665 2.86 -17.99 49.84
C ALA A 665 2.29 -18.10 51.27
N PRO A 666 2.75 -19.07 52.09
CA PRO A 666 2.26 -19.22 53.46
C PRO A 666 2.42 -17.93 54.27
N GLY A 667 1.31 -17.41 54.82
CA GLY A 667 1.29 -16.17 55.61
C GLY A 667 1.17 -14.87 54.79
N GLU A 668 1.03 -14.98 53.47
CA GLU A 668 0.82 -13.85 52.57
C GLU A 668 -0.60 -13.87 51.96
N ASP A 669 -1.00 -12.76 51.33
CA ASP A 669 -2.25 -12.63 50.57
C ASP A 669 -1.96 -12.24 49.11
N LEU A 670 -2.84 -12.64 48.18
CA LEU A 670 -2.80 -12.29 46.77
C LEU A 670 -3.43 -10.92 46.48
N ALA A 671 -4.20 -10.35 47.42
CA ALA A 671 -4.77 -9.01 47.31
C ALA A 671 -3.72 -7.96 46.91
N GLY A 672 -4.05 -7.15 45.88
CA GLY A 672 -3.19 -6.07 45.39
C GLY A 672 -1.95 -6.52 44.61
N ARG A 673 -1.67 -7.84 44.51
CA ARG A 673 -0.51 -8.33 43.75
C ARG A 673 -0.72 -8.18 42.25
N GLN A 674 0.37 -7.96 41.53
CA GLN A 674 0.34 -7.93 40.08
C GLN A 674 0.46 -9.35 39.51
N LEU A 675 -0.52 -9.73 38.71
CA LEU A 675 -0.50 -10.90 37.84
C LEU A 675 0.06 -10.50 36.47
N ARG A 676 0.96 -11.29 35.90
CA ARG A 676 1.51 -11.05 34.55
C ARG A 676 1.43 -12.30 33.69
N PHE A 677 1.08 -12.11 32.42
CA PHE A 677 1.05 -13.14 31.40
C PHE A 677 2.15 -12.88 30.38
N ALA A 678 2.93 -13.88 30.01
CA ALA A 678 3.94 -13.79 28.95
C ALA A 678 3.30 -13.82 27.54
N ILE A 679 2.30 -12.97 27.33
CA ILE A 679 1.45 -12.85 26.14
C ILE A 679 1.35 -11.36 25.81
N ALA A 680 1.53 -11.01 24.53
CA ALA A 680 1.44 -9.62 24.08
C ALA A 680 0.02 -9.06 24.26
N GLY A 681 -0.07 -7.79 24.65
CA GLY A 681 -1.33 -7.08 24.80
C GLY A 681 -2.13 -7.01 23.49
N TYR A 682 -3.39 -7.47 23.51
CA TYR A 682 -4.29 -7.30 22.38
C TYR A 682 -5.74 -7.27 22.87
N PRO A 683 -6.60 -6.35 22.39
CA PRO A 683 -7.88 -6.03 23.04
C PRO A 683 -8.94 -7.13 22.94
N ARG A 684 -8.63 -8.24 22.24
CA ARG A 684 -9.47 -9.44 22.23
C ARG A 684 -9.21 -10.36 23.41
N TRP A 685 -8.10 -10.19 24.12
CA TRP A 685 -7.87 -10.88 25.38
C TRP A 685 -8.77 -10.33 26.48
N GLN A 686 -9.34 -11.24 27.26
CA GLN A 686 -10.15 -10.94 28.41
C GLN A 686 -9.65 -11.73 29.59
N LEU A 687 -9.45 -11.04 30.70
CA LEU A 687 -9.05 -11.66 31.95
C LEU A 687 -10.28 -11.80 32.84
N VAL A 688 -10.43 -12.99 33.42
CA VAL A 688 -11.47 -13.33 34.38
C VAL A 688 -10.79 -13.88 35.63
N VAL A 689 -11.22 -13.45 36.80
CA VAL A 689 -10.75 -13.92 38.11
C VAL A 689 -11.97 -14.39 38.89
N ASP A 690 -12.01 -15.67 39.27
CA ASP A 690 -13.14 -16.32 39.95
C ASP A 690 -14.50 -16.03 39.27
N GLY A 691 -14.52 -16.12 37.93
CA GLY A 691 -15.70 -15.89 37.13
C GLY A 691 -16.07 -14.41 36.91
N ARG A 692 -15.32 -13.45 37.48
CA ARG A 692 -15.56 -12.01 37.32
C ARG A 692 -14.55 -11.39 36.34
N PRO A 693 -14.98 -10.57 35.37
CA PRO A 693 -14.05 -9.86 34.50
C PRO A 693 -13.11 -8.93 35.29
N LEU A 694 -11.83 -8.94 34.95
CA LEU A 694 -10.81 -8.05 35.49
C LEU A 694 -10.19 -7.23 34.35
N GLU A 695 -10.06 -5.92 34.54
CA GLU A 695 -9.32 -5.08 33.58
C GLU A 695 -7.83 -5.40 33.65
N TRP A 696 -7.21 -5.54 32.49
CA TRP A 696 -5.77 -5.71 32.37
C TRP A 696 -5.16 -4.53 31.64
N VAL A 697 -3.90 -4.26 31.96
CA VAL A 697 -3.04 -3.25 31.37
C VAL A 697 -1.89 -3.90 30.63
N GLU A 698 -1.29 -3.15 29.73
CA GLU A 698 -0.05 -3.52 29.08
C GLU A 698 1.12 -2.97 29.88
N VAL A 699 2.03 -3.83 30.30
CA VAL A 699 3.25 -3.44 31.03
C VAL A 699 4.49 -3.76 30.18
N PRO A 700 5.48 -2.86 30.10
CA PRO A 700 6.72 -3.16 29.39
C PRO A 700 7.47 -4.30 30.10
N VAL A 701 8.08 -5.20 29.32
CA VAL A 701 8.95 -6.26 29.88
C VAL A 701 10.20 -5.64 30.53
N HIS A 702 10.67 -4.53 29.96
CA HIS A 702 11.73 -3.71 30.50
C HIS A 702 11.56 -2.28 29.98
N GLY A 703 12.22 -1.33 30.64
CA GLY A 703 12.01 0.10 30.38
C GLY A 703 11.11 0.70 31.46
N ASP A 704 10.89 2.00 31.35
CA ASP A 704 10.12 2.81 32.29
C ASP A 704 8.79 3.30 31.69
N ALA A 705 8.37 2.76 30.54
CA ALA A 705 7.10 3.09 29.94
C ALA A 705 5.93 2.85 30.90
N ALA A 706 5.04 3.84 31.01
CA ALA A 706 3.87 3.75 31.86
C ALA A 706 2.93 2.62 31.38
N PRO A 707 2.29 1.88 32.32
CA PRO A 707 1.29 0.89 31.96
C PRO A 707 0.13 1.48 31.14
N ALA A 708 -0.34 0.75 30.13
CA ALA A 708 -1.41 1.22 29.23
C ALA A 708 -2.68 0.40 29.37
N THR A 709 -3.82 1.02 29.69
CA THR A 709 -5.13 0.36 29.51
C THR A 709 -5.47 0.24 28.03
N GLN A 710 -6.37 -0.68 27.68
CA GLN A 710 -6.88 -0.78 26.31
C GLN A 710 -7.59 0.50 25.86
N ALA A 711 -8.28 1.19 26.77
CA ALA A 711 -8.95 2.45 26.49
C ALA A 711 -7.94 3.58 26.22
N ALA A 712 -6.89 3.67 27.04
CA ALA A 712 -5.78 4.61 26.84
C ALA A 712 -5.13 4.43 25.46
N ARG A 713 -4.88 3.18 25.03
CA ARG A 713 -4.39 2.88 23.69
C ARG A 713 -5.31 3.35 22.58
N ARG A 714 -6.63 3.08 22.68
CA ARG A 714 -7.61 3.54 21.67
C ARG A 714 -7.69 5.06 21.60
N ALA A 715 -7.52 5.74 22.73
CA ALA A 715 -7.44 7.19 22.81
C ALA A 715 -6.11 7.74 22.24
N GLY A 716 -5.13 6.86 21.98
CA GLY A 716 -3.82 7.23 21.44
C GLY A 716 -2.85 7.77 22.47
N GLN A 717 -3.11 7.59 23.78
CA GLN A 717 -2.25 8.08 24.87
C GLN A 717 -0.90 7.36 24.93
N LEU A 718 -0.83 6.09 24.52
CA LEU A 718 0.39 5.28 24.48
C LEU A 718 0.38 4.48 23.17
N ARG A 719 1.36 4.74 22.28
CA ARG A 719 1.47 4.08 20.97
C ARG A 719 2.84 3.43 20.85
N GLY A 720 2.88 2.11 20.92
CA GLY A 720 4.15 1.39 21.01
C GLY A 720 4.34 0.64 22.31
N GLY A 721 5.44 -0.11 22.35
CA GLY A 721 6.08 -0.55 23.57
C GLY A 721 6.56 0.59 24.46
N LYS A 722 6.90 1.74 23.85
CA LYS A 722 7.20 3.01 24.52
C LYS A 722 5.98 3.94 24.53
N ALA A 723 6.01 4.95 25.40
CA ALA A 723 5.14 6.11 25.30
C ALA A 723 5.35 6.89 23.98
N GLU A 724 6.55 6.80 23.38
CA GLU A 724 6.96 7.66 22.27
C GLU A 724 7.21 6.92 20.93
N GLY A 725 7.46 5.59 20.91
CA GLY A 725 7.78 4.87 19.65
C GLY A 725 7.68 3.32 19.63
N ASP A 726 7.74 2.75 18.42
CA ASP A 726 7.62 1.32 18.13
C ASP A 726 8.83 0.77 17.36
N ASP A 727 9.99 0.73 18.01
CA ASP A 727 11.22 0.08 17.48
C ASP A 727 11.35 -1.38 17.97
N GLY A 728 10.33 -1.91 18.64
CA GLY A 728 10.35 -3.22 19.28
C GLY A 728 11.32 -3.34 20.45
N SER A 729 11.87 -2.23 20.96
CA SER A 729 12.77 -2.28 22.11
C SER A 729 12.04 -2.67 23.38
N GLU A 730 10.83 -2.16 23.62
CA GLU A 730 10.09 -2.36 24.88
C GLU A 730 8.79 -3.16 24.66
N PRO A 731 8.86 -4.47 24.35
CA PRO A 731 7.64 -5.26 24.16
C PRO A 731 6.78 -5.22 25.43
N THR A 732 5.45 -5.14 25.27
CA THR A 732 4.53 -5.17 26.41
C THR A 732 3.87 -6.53 26.60
N LEU A 733 3.51 -6.79 27.86
CA LEU A 733 2.80 -7.97 28.31
C LEU A 733 1.47 -7.61 28.94
N ILE A 734 0.54 -8.55 28.95
CA ILE A 734 -0.70 -8.43 29.71
C ILE A 734 -0.38 -8.56 31.20
N ALA A 735 -0.80 -7.58 31.99
CA ALA A 735 -0.76 -7.64 33.45
C ALA A 735 -2.03 -7.08 34.08
N ALA A 736 -2.35 -7.49 35.29
CA ALA A 736 -3.48 -6.97 36.05
C ALA A 736 -3.17 -6.99 37.54
N THR A 737 -3.72 -6.03 38.28
CA THR A 737 -3.66 -6.04 39.75
C THR A 737 -4.85 -6.85 40.26
N LEU A 738 -4.58 -7.86 41.09
CA LEU A 738 -5.61 -8.67 41.70
C LEU A 738 -6.46 -7.82 42.67
N PRO A 739 -7.80 -7.93 42.64
CA PRO A 739 -8.67 -7.15 43.52
C PRO A 739 -8.34 -7.33 45.01
N GLU A 740 -8.55 -6.30 45.83
CA GLU A 740 -8.42 -6.39 47.30
C GLU A 740 -9.31 -7.47 47.94
N SER A 741 -10.41 -7.84 47.27
CA SER A 741 -11.29 -8.93 47.70
C SER A 741 -10.72 -10.33 47.44
N THR A 742 -9.56 -10.43 46.80
CA THR A 742 -8.87 -11.69 46.53
C THR A 742 -8.23 -12.14 47.84
N GLY A 743 -8.93 -12.95 48.64
CA GLY A 743 -8.40 -13.40 49.93
C GLY A 743 -7.29 -14.45 49.80
N ALA A 744 -6.80 -14.93 50.95
CA ALA A 744 -5.70 -15.89 51.04
C ALA A 744 -5.98 -17.30 50.45
N GLY A 745 -7.19 -17.54 49.92
CA GLY A 745 -7.55 -18.80 49.28
C GLY A 745 -6.95 -18.95 47.87
N PRO A 746 -7.01 -20.15 47.28
CA PRO A 746 -6.64 -20.35 45.89
C PRO A 746 -7.60 -19.58 44.98
N VAL A 747 -7.05 -18.92 43.96
CA VAL A 747 -7.77 -18.06 43.02
C VAL A 747 -7.64 -18.63 41.63
N GLU A 748 -8.74 -18.75 40.90
CA GLU A 748 -8.68 -19.17 39.51
C GLU A 748 -8.69 -17.97 38.58
N VAL A 749 -7.72 -17.93 37.66
CA VAL A 749 -7.64 -16.91 36.61
C VAL A 749 -7.75 -17.55 35.24
N GLU A 750 -8.55 -16.94 34.38
CA GLU A 750 -8.72 -17.33 32.98
C GLU A 750 -8.43 -16.12 32.08
N LEU A 751 -7.41 -16.24 31.23
CA LEU A 751 -7.19 -15.34 30.12
C LEU A 751 -7.72 -15.98 28.83
N ARG A 752 -8.72 -15.34 28.21
CA ARG A 752 -9.40 -15.85 27.03
C ARG A 752 -9.39 -14.88 25.86
N TYR A 753 -9.01 -15.35 24.69
CA TYR A 753 -9.06 -14.60 23.44
C TYR A 753 -10.46 -14.71 22.85
N ARG A 754 -11.17 -13.58 22.78
CA ARG A 754 -12.46 -13.51 22.08
C ARG A 754 -12.23 -13.32 20.59
N GLY A 755 -12.40 -14.41 19.85
CA GLY A 755 -12.32 -14.44 18.39
C GLY A 755 -13.18 -13.39 17.71
N ARG A 756 -14.49 -13.60 17.54
CA ARG A 756 -15.34 -12.68 16.76
C ARG A 756 -16.35 -11.94 17.64
N GLY A 757 -16.39 -10.61 17.52
CA GLY A 757 -17.45 -9.77 18.08
C GLY A 757 -18.66 -9.66 17.14
N ALA A 758 -19.73 -9.00 17.61
CA ALA A 758 -20.94 -8.77 16.81
C ALA A 758 -20.65 -7.95 15.54
N LEU A 759 -19.76 -6.95 15.64
CA LEU A 759 -19.34 -6.14 14.48
C LEU A 759 -18.59 -6.97 13.45
N ASP A 760 -17.71 -7.87 13.88
CA ASP A 760 -16.98 -8.77 12.97
C ASP A 760 -17.93 -9.69 12.20
N LEU A 761 -18.91 -10.26 12.90
CA LEU A 761 -19.93 -11.11 12.30
C LEU A 761 -20.77 -10.32 11.28
N ALA A 762 -21.19 -9.11 11.64
CA ALA A 762 -21.92 -8.24 10.71
C ALA A 762 -21.07 -7.90 9.47
N ALA A 763 -19.79 -7.56 9.65
CA ALA A 763 -18.87 -7.27 8.56
C ALA A 763 -18.64 -8.48 7.64
N GLN A 764 -18.49 -9.68 8.22
CA GLN A 764 -18.38 -10.96 7.50
C GLN A 764 -19.64 -11.26 6.69
N LEU A 765 -20.82 -11.16 7.30
CA LEU A 765 -22.10 -11.40 6.62
C LEU A 765 -22.31 -10.39 5.48
N CYS A 766 -22.03 -9.11 5.70
CA CYS A 766 -22.09 -8.08 4.66
C CYS A 766 -21.11 -8.37 3.52
N SER A 767 -19.89 -8.80 3.84
CA SER A 767 -18.89 -9.15 2.83
C SER A 767 -19.32 -10.34 1.99
N LEU A 768 -19.73 -11.43 2.66
CA LEU A 768 -20.20 -12.65 2.01
C LEU A 768 -21.42 -12.37 1.13
N LEU A 769 -22.41 -11.67 1.65
CA LEU A 769 -23.61 -11.29 0.90
C LEU A 769 -23.25 -10.47 -0.33
N THR A 770 -22.36 -9.49 -0.18
CA THR A 770 -21.91 -8.65 -1.30
C THR A 770 -21.24 -9.50 -2.39
N VAL A 771 -20.28 -10.37 -2.02
CA VAL A 771 -19.57 -11.24 -2.96
C VAL A 771 -20.53 -12.18 -3.68
N VAL A 772 -21.46 -12.82 -2.94
CA VAL A 772 -22.47 -13.73 -3.52
C VAL A 772 -23.39 -12.99 -4.50
N LEU A 773 -23.91 -11.82 -4.12
CA LEU A 773 -24.78 -11.02 -4.99
C LEU A 773 -24.07 -10.56 -6.26
N VAL A 774 -22.81 -10.15 -6.14
CA VAL A 774 -21.98 -9.77 -7.29
C VAL A 774 -21.73 -10.98 -8.19
N TRP A 775 -21.33 -12.13 -7.62
CA TRP A 775 -21.09 -13.36 -8.36
C TRP A 775 -22.32 -13.84 -9.12
N ILE A 776 -23.48 -13.89 -8.47
CA ILE A 776 -24.77 -14.22 -9.11
C ILE A 776 -25.03 -13.22 -10.26
N SER A 777 -24.84 -11.92 -10.04
CA SER A 777 -25.04 -10.89 -11.06
C SER A 777 -24.13 -11.02 -12.28
N LEU A 778 -22.92 -11.56 -12.09
CA LEU A 778 -21.92 -11.78 -13.15
C LEU A 778 -22.07 -13.12 -13.87
N SER A 779 -22.71 -14.12 -13.28
CA SER A 779 -22.79 -15.49 -13.79
C SER A 779 -23.54 -15.66 -15.13
N GLN A 780 -24.29 -14.67 -15.60
CA GLN A 780 -24.97 -14.75 -16.89
C GLN A 780 -24.11 -14.29 -18.05
N GLY A 781 -23.91 -15.21 -18.99
CA GLY A 781 -23.35 -14.90 -20.29
C GLY A 781 -24.21 -13.89 -21.06
N PRO A 782 -23.59 -13.01 -21.87
CA PRO A 782 -24.28 -11.98 -22.65
C PRO A 782 -25.28 -12.49 -23.72
N GLY A 783 -25.57 -13.79 -23.82
CA GLY A 783 -26.36 -14.36 -24.94
C GLY A 783 -27.37 -15.46 -24.59
N GLY A 784 -27.69 -15.70 -23.31
CA GLY A 784 -28.57 -16.80 -22.91
C GLY A 784 -30.08 -16.56 -23.07
N GLY A 785 -30.50 -15.50 -23.76
CA GLY A 785 -31.84 -14.91 -23.60
C GLY A 785 -32.92 -15.24 -24.64
N SER A 786 -32.60 -15.77 -25.83
CA SER A 786 -33.57 -15.77 -26.93
C SER A 786 -33.74 -17.07 -27.71
N GLY A 787 -33.01 -18.14 -27.36
CA GLY A 787 -32.96 -19.37 -28.17
C GLY A 787 -33.74 -20.59 -27.65
N ALA A 788 -34.38 -20.51 -26.47
CA ALA A 788 -34.93 -21.69 -25.79
C ALA A 788 -36.46 -21.81 -25.86
N GLU A 789 -37.14 -21.12 -26.78
CA GLU A 789 -38.60 -21.23 -26.96
C GLU A 789 -39.03 -22.46 -27.80
N SER A 790 -38.11 -23.23 -28.40
CA SER A 790 -38.49 -24.39 -29.21
C SER A 790 -38.57 -25.70 -28.41
N GLY A 791 -39.69 -25.91 -27.72
CA GLY A 791 -40.39 -27.20 -27.72
C GLY A 791 -40.00 -28.29 -26.70
N ALA A 792 -40.15 -28.06 -25.40
CA ALA A 792 -40.14 -29.15 -24.42
C ALA A 792 -41.24 -28.99 -23.34
N GLU A 793 -42.35 -29.70 -23.52
CA GLU A 793 -43.49 -29.82 -22.59
C GLU A 793 -43.21 -30.74 -21.38
N SER A 794 -41.96 -30.98 -21.00
CA SER A 794 -41.65 -31.90 -19.89
C SER A 794 -41.70 -31.20 -18.52
N GLY A 795 -42.82 -31.41 -17.80
CA GLY A 795 -42.92 -31.66 -16.36
C GLY A 795 -42.21 -30.72 -15.37
N THR A 796 -43.00 -30.02 -14.54
CA THR A 796 -42.79 -29.46 -13.17
C THR A 796 -41.40 -29.11 -12.60
N GLU A 797 -40.31 -29.78 -12.93
CA GLU A 797 -38.94 -29.45 -12.49
C GLU A 797 -38.37 -28.17 -13.13
N SER A 798 -38.97 -27.65 -14.21
CA SER A 798 -38.45 -26.48 -14.94
C SER A 798 -38.68 -25.12 -14.25
N ARG A 799 -39.70 -24.96 -13.41
CA ARG A 799 -40.08 -23.64 -12.85
C ARG A 799 -39.08 -23.08 -11.83
N TRP A 800 -38.44 -23.93 -11.02
CA TRP A 800 -37.45 -23.47 -10.02
C TRP A 800 -36.14 -23.03 -10.68
N LEU A 801 -35.67 -23.78 -11.69
CA LEU A 801 -34.50 -23.43 -12.48
C LEU A 801 -34.71 -22.14 -13.29
N GLU A 802 -35.90 -21.92 -13.87
CA GLU A 802 -36.25 -20.66 -14.51
C GLU A 802 -36.21 -19.47 -13.53
N ARG A 803 -36.73 -19.65 -12.30
CA ARG A 803 -36.66 -18.62 -11.25
C ARG A 803 -35.23 -18.29 -10.88
N LEU A 804 -34.35 -19.30 -10.71
CA LEU A 804 -32.92 -19.10 -10.44
C LEU A 804 -32.21 -18.42 -11.61
N ARG A 805 -32.50 -18.83 -12.85
CA ARG A 805 -32.00 -18.16 -14.06
C ARG A 805 -32.49 -16.71 -14.17
N ALA A 806 -33.61 -16.32 -13.57
CA ALA A 806 -34.05 -14.92 -13.58
C ALA A 806 -33.37 -14.02 -12.52
N VAL A 807 -32.73 -14.59 -11.48
CA VAL A 807 -32.15 -13.84 -10.36
C VAL A 807 -31.09 -12.82 -10.79
N PRO A 808 -30.10 -13.17 -11.63
CA PRO A 808 -29.05 -12.22 -12.03
C PRO A 808 -29.62 -10.98 -12.73
N GLY A 809 -30.61 -11.16 -13.62
CA GLY A 809 -31.30 -10.05 -14.28
C GLY A 809 -32.07 -9.16 -13.29
N ARG A 810 -32.68 -9.74 -12.25
CA ARG A 810 -33.33 -8.97 -11.17
C ARG A 810 -32.32 -8.18 -10.36
N LEU A 811 -31.19 -8.77 -9.98
CA LEU A 811 -30.13 -8.08 -9.24
C LEU A 811 -29.52 -6.94 -10.05
N ARG A 812 -29.26 -7.13 -11.35
CA ARG A 812 -28.77 -6.04 -12.22
C ARG A 812 -29.81 -4.92 -12.38
N ARG A 813 -31.12 -5.23 -12.38
CA ARG A 813 -32.18 -4.21 -12.33
C ARG A 813 -32.20 -3.47 -10.99
N LEU A 814 -32.00 -4.16 -9.87
CA LEU A 814 -31.89 -3.52 -8.55
C LEU A 814 -30.68 -2.60 -8.49
N LEU A 815 -29.53 -3.03 -9.01
CA LEU A 815 -28.34 -2.19 -9.15
C LEU A 815 -28.63 -0.95 -10.00
N GLY A 816 -29.31 -1.11 -11.14
CA GLY A 816 -29.74 0.02 -11.96
C GLY A 816 -30.69 0.99 -11.24
N ARG A 817 -31.60 0.48 -10.40
CA ARG A 817 -32.47 1.31 -9.54
C ARG A 817 -31.67 2.03 -8.46
N ALA A 818 -30.69 1.38 -7.85
CA ALA A 818 -29.79 1.99 -6.88
C ALA A 818 -28.96 3.10 -7.52
N GLU A 819 -28.36 2.86 -8.70
CA GLU A 819 -27.65 3.87 -9.49
C GLU A 819 -28.57 5.06 -9.84
N ALA A 820 -29.80 4.80 -10.31
CA ALA A 820 -30.75 5.86 -10.66
C ALA A 820 -31.27 6.62 -9.42
N GLY A 821 -31.47 5.94 -8.30
CA GLY A 821 -31.84 6.56 -7.02
C GLY A 821 -30.73 7.47 -6.51
N LEU A 822 -29.49 6.96 -6.50
CA LEU A 822 -28.32 7.73 -6.10
C LEU A 822 -28.06 8.90 -7.05
N ALA A 823 -28.18 8.71 -8.36
CA ALA A 823 -28.05 9.80 -9.34
C ALA A 823 -29.11 10.91 -9.15
N ARG A 824 -30.32 10.57 -8.67
CA ARG A 824 -31.34 11.56 -8.27
C ARG A 824 -30.95 12.29 -6.98
N ALA A 825 -30.41 11.56 -5.99
CA ALA A 825 -29.95 12.12 -4.72
C ALA A 825 -28.69 13.01 -4.88
N LEU A 826 -27.83 12.73 -5.86
CA LEU A 826 -26.67 13.52 -6.24
C LEU A 826 -27.06 14.79 -7.02
N HIS A 827 -28.04 15.52 -6.49
CA HIS A 827 -28.36 16.86 -6.96
C HIS A 827 -27.12 17.76 -6.79
N PRO A 828 -26.77 18.64 -7.75
CA PRO A 828 -25.60 19.51 -7.65
C PRO A 828 -25.56 20.31 -6.35
N ILE A 829 -26.72 20.74 -5.83
CA ILE A 829 -26.82 21.41 -4.52
C ILE A 829 -26.38 20.48 -3.38
N VAL A 830 -26.82 19.22 -3.38
CA VAL A 830 -26.45 18.24 -2.34
C VAL A 830 -24.95 17.91 -2.43
N VAL A 831 -24.43 17.71 -3.63
CA VAL A 831 -22.98 17.46 -3.84
C VAL A 831 -22.16 18.68 -3.42
N GLY A 832 -22.60 19.88 -3.79
CA GLY A 832 -21.98 21.14 -3.37
C GLY A 832 -22.00 21.32 -1.86
N ALA A 833 -23.14 21.08 -1.21
CA ALA A 833 -23.27 21.12 0.24
C ALA A 833 -22.34 20.10 0.92
N LEU A 834 -22.31 18.84 0.45
CA LEU A 834 -21.40 17.82 0.98
C LEU A 834 -19.93 18.22 0.82
N LEU A 835 -19.54 18.74 -0.34
CA LEU A 835 -18.18 19.21 -0.58
C LEU A 835 -17.82 20.36 0.38
N VAL A 836 -18.72 21.34 0.54
CA VAL A 836 -18.54 22.44 1.50
C VAL A 836 -18.43 21.90 2.92
N SER A 837 -19.28 20.94 3.34
CA SER A 837 -19.20 20.32 4.67
C SER A 837 -17.89 19.57 4.89
N LEU A 838 -17.41 18.83 3.89
CA LEU A 838 -16.13 18.11 3.97
C LEU A 838 -14.94 19.08 4.04
N LEU A 839 -14.97 20.15 3.24
CA LEU A 839 -13.95 21.21 3.28
C LEU A 839 -14.00 21.99 4.59
N ALA A 840 -15.19 22.26 5.13
CA ALA A 840 -15.37 22.91 6.43
C ALA A 840 -14.85 22.01 7.56
N LEU A 841 -15.11 20.70 7.53
CA LEU A 841 -14.56 19.76 8.49
C LEU A 841 -13.03 19.66 8.38
N ALA A 842 -12.49 19.58 7.16
CA ALA A 842 -11.06 19.59 6.92
C ALA A 842 -10.42 20.90 7.42
N GLY A 843 -11.04 22.04 7.11
CA GLY A 843 -10.62 23.37 7.56
C GLY A 843 -10.69 23.53 9.07
N GLN A 844 -11.75 23.01 9.72
CA GLN A 844 -11.88 23.00 11.18
C GLN A 844 -10.75 22.17 11.80
N ARG A 845 -10.53 20.94 11.32
CA ARG A 845 -9.45 20.08 11.84
C ARG A 845 -8.09 20.74 11.66
N TRP A 846 -7.86 21.33 10.49
CA TRP A 846 -6.66 22.08 10.18
C TRP A 846 -6.44 23.26 11.12
N TRP A 847 -7.46 24.09 11.29
CA TRP A 847 -7.41 25.28 12.14
C TRP A 847 -7.21 24.90 13.61
N SER A 848 -7.93 23.90 14.12
CA SER A 848 -7.74 23.41 15.47
C SER A 848 -6.34 22.82 15.69
N ALA A 849 -5.75 22.17 14.69
CA ALA A 849 -4.35 21.72 14.77
C ALA A 849 -3.37 22.90 14.74
N ALA A 850 -3.58 23.88 13.86
CA ALA A 850 -2.79 25.08 13.79
C ALA A 850 -2.85 25.91 15.08
N GLN A 851 -4.02 25.99 15.74
CA GLN A 851 -4.18 26.63 17.05
C GLN A 851 -3.40 25.91 18.14
N ARG A 852 -3.41 24.57 18.18
CA ARG A 852 -2.57 23.81 19.12
C ARG A 852 -1.08 24.02 18.89
N GLU A 853 -0.68 24.22 17.64
CA GLU A 853 0.70 24.52 17.29
C GLU A 853 1.08 25.99 17.54
N ALA A 854 0.12 26.91 17.68
CA ALA A 854 0.40 28.34 17.79
C ALA A 854 1.28 28.68 19.01
N ASP A 855 1.19 27.90 20.08
CA ASP A 855 1.96 28.05 21.31
C ASP A 855 3.26 27.23 21.33
N THR A 856 3.66 26.69 20.17
CA THR A 856 4.87 25.87 20.00
C THR A 856 5.95 26.62 19.23
N LEU A 857 7.22 26.23 19.39
CA LEU A 857 8.34 26.77 18.64
C LEU A 857 8.12 26.71 17.13
N LEU A 858 7.60 25.58 16.63
CA LEU A 858 7.25 25.44 15.22
C LEU A 858 6.18 26.45 14.79
N GLY A 859 5.15 26.67 15.60
CA GLY A 859 4.11 27.65 15.31
C GLY A 859 4.67 29.05 15.16
N TRP A 860 5.53 29.45 16.09
CA TRP A 860 6.21 30.74 16.11
C TRP A 860 7.19 30.92 14.94
N VAL A 861 7.97 29.89 14.60
CA VAL A 861 8.83 29.91 13.40
C VAL A 861 8.00 29.98 12.12
N SER A 862 6.87 29.26 12.06
CA SER A 862 6.00 29.24 10.89
C SER A 862 5.22 30.56 10.69
N SER A 863 4.96 31.31 11.76
CA SER A 863 4.31 32.63 11.69
C SER A 863 5.27 33.77 11.34
N GLY A 864 6.59 33.52 11.37
CA GLY A 864 7.61 34.54 11.11
C GLY A 864 7.86 35.48 12.29
N VAL A 865 7.30 35.18 13.47
CA VAL A 865 7.56 35.94 14.72
C VAL A 865 9.01 35.73 15.20
N VAL A 866 9.62 34.61 14.81
CA VAL A 866 10.97 34.19 15.23
C VAL A 866 11.99 34.50 14.16
N SER A 867 13.12 35.07 14.56
CA SER A 867 14.28 35.20 13.69
C SER A 867 15.02 33.86 13.64
N VAL A 868 14.93 33.19 12.50
CA VAL A 868 15.71 31.98 12.21
C VAL A 868 16.83 32.31 11.24
N ASN A 869 18.02 31.75 11.45
CA ASN A 869 19.03 31.79 10.41
C ASN A 869 18.69 30.78 9.28
N GLU A 870 19.41 30.82 8.16
CA GLU A 870 19.18 29.95 6.99
C GLU A 870 19.31 28.43 7.27
N ARG A 871 19.63 28.04 8.51
CA ARG A 871 19.90 26.66 8.94
C ARG A 871 18.89 26.13 9.93
N ALA A 872 17.87 26.90 10.26
CA ALA A 872 16.70 26.43 10.97
C ALA A 872 15.47 26.64 10.07
N THR A 873 14.74 25.58 9.79
CA THR A 873 13.55 25.65 8.92
C THR A 873 12.44 24.77 9.48
N PRO A 874 11.17 25.20 9.42
CA PRO A 874 10.06 24.35 9.83
C PRO A 874 9.95 23.18 8.82
N GLY A 875 9.76 21.96 9.32
CA GLY A 875 9.72 20.78 8.47
C GLY A 875 9.46 19.47 9.21
N PRO A 876 9.25 18.37 8.47
CA PRO A 876 9.00 17.07 9.07
C PRO A 876 10.32 16.35 9.39
N VAL A 877 10.38 15.72 10.55
CA VAL A 877 11.42 14.74 10.94
C VAL A 877 10.77 13.40 11.22
N LYS A 878 11.41 12.30 10.83
CA LYS A 878 10.96 10.98 11.23
C LYS A 878 11.63 10.60 12.56
N THR A 879 10.88 10.61 13.65
CA THR A 879 11.36 10.15 14.96
C THR A 879 10.34 9.18 15.52
N ASP A 880 10.81 8.14 16.21
CA ASP A 880 9.95 7.10 16.78
C ASP A 880 9.00 6.42 15.79
N MET A 881 9.47 6.23 14.57
CA MET A 881 8.72 5.63 13.46
C MET A 881 7.49 6.45 13.04
N LEU A 882 7.41 7.72 13.46
CA LEU A 882 6.38 8.68 13.12
C LEU A 882 6.98 9.89 12.41
N ILE A 883 6.21 10.49 11.51
CA ILE A 883 6.58 11.78 10.92
C ILE A 883 6.06 12.89 11.84
N ARG A 884 6.97 13.56 12.55
CA ARG A 884 6.64 14.65 13.46
C ARG A 884 6.93 16.00 12.80
N PRO A 885 6.02 16.99 12.93
CA PRO A 885 6.32 18.36 12.58
C PRO A 885 7.30 18.94 13.62
N ALA A 886 8.34 19.66 13.19
CA ALA A 886 9.37 20.23 14.07
C ALA A 886 10.10 21.41 13.42
N VAL A 887 10.93 22.11 14.19
CA VAL A 887 11.97 22.98 13.63
C VAL A 887 13.20 22.13 13.33
N LEU A 888 13.56 22.03 12.04
CA LEU A 888 14.72 21.27 11.58
C LEU A 888 15.99 22.11 11.71
N LEU A 889 16.95 21.62 12.49
CA LEU A 889 18.27 22.23 12.65
C LEU A 889 19.28 21.57 11.70
N ARG A 890 19.98 22.37 10.90
CA ARG A 890 20.93 21.93 9.88
C ARG A 890 22.29 22.63 10.01
N PRO A 891 22.99 22.45 11.13
CA PRO A 891 24.29 23.06 11.32
C PRO A 891 25.33 22.45 10.35
N ARG A 892 26.47 23.13 10.22
CA ARG A 892 27.70 22.58 9.62
C ARG A 892 28.86 22.92 10.55
N PRO A 893 30.02 22.27 10.40
CA PRO A 893 31.23 22.71 11.09
C PRO A 893 31.40 24.23 10.97
N ASP A 894 31.65 24.87 12.12
CA ASP A 894 31.86 26.32 12.29
C ASP A 894 30.68 27.24 11.95
N ARG A 895 29.51 26.67 11.65
CA ARG A 895 28.32 27.43 11.25
C ARG A 895 27.07 26.83 11.91
N PRO A 896 26.77 27.23 13.16
CA PRO A 896 25.66 26.67 13.91
C PRO A 896 24.30 26.98 13.29
N ALA A 897 23.31 26.14 13.55
CA ALA A 897 21.90 26.52 13.38
C ALA A 897 21.49 27.37 14.58
N ARG A 898 20.76 28.46 14.33
CA ARG A 898 20.34 29.40 15.38
C ARG A 898 18.89 29.79 15.19
N VAL A 899 18.14 29.72 16.29
CA VAL A 899 16.74 30.18 16.40
C VAL A 899 16.71 31.21 17.53
N GLU A 900 16.32 32.44 17.24
CA GLU A 900 16.21 33.53 18.22
C GLU A 900 14.79 34.08 18.26
N LEU A 901 14.19 34.09 19.45
CA LEU A 901 12.84 34.60 19.66
C LEU A 901 12.76 35.47 20.91
N GLU A 902 11.85 36.43 20.89
CA GLU A 902 11.52 37.25 22.05
C GLU A 902 10.24 36.72 22.68
N LEU A 903 10.31 36.34 23.94
CA LEU A 903 9.18 35.91 24.74
C LEU A 903 8.73 37.10 25.61
N PRO A 904 7.44 37.49 25.57
CA PRO A 904 6.93 38.56 26.43
C PRO A 904 6.96 38.18 27.92
N ALA A 905 6.88 36.89 28.22
CA ALA A 905 7.10 36.32 29.53
C ALA A 905 7.66 34.90 29.37
N MET A 906 8.79 34.61 30.01
CA MET A 906 9.36 33.26 30.03
C MET A 906 8.49 32.33 30.89
N PRO A 907 8.02 31.18 30.38
CA PRO A 907 7.30 30.22 31.21
C PRO A 907 8.22 29.69 32.31
N ALA A 908 7.66 29.31 33.46
CA ALA A 908 8.45 28.78 34.58
C ALA A 908 9.23 27.52 34.18
N ARG A 909 8.63 26.69 33.31
CA ARG A 909 9.19 25.47 32.74
C ARG A 909 9.01 25.53 31.23
N LEU A 910 10.09 25.37 30.48
CA LEU A 910 10.04 25.09 29.05
C LEU A 910 10.07 23.58 28.86
N GLU A 911 8.97 23.03 28.37
CA GLU A 911 8.86 21.62 28.02
C GLU A 911 9.04 21.46 26.51
N GLY A 912 9.63 20.36 26.07
CA GLY A 912 9.85 20.12 24.66
C GLY A 912 10.51 18.78 24.39
N TRP A 913 10.87 18.57 23.13
CA TRP A 913 11.55 17.36 22.70
C TRP A 913 12.51 17.65 21.56
N LEU A 914 13.50 16.77 21.42
CA LEU A 914 14.39 16.73 20.27
C LEU A 914 14.49 15.30 19.74
N GLY A 915 14.77 15.13 18.45
CA GLY A 915 14.86 13.80 17.86
C GLY A 915 15.68 13.81 16.58
N LEU A 916 16.52 12.80 16.40
CA LEU A 916 17.21 12.56 15.14
C LEU A 916 16.31 11.81 14.18
N ASP A 917 16.52 12.00 12.88
CA ASP A 917 15.84 11.20 11.86
C ASP A 917 16.21 9.71 12.01
N ASP A 918 15.22 8.86 12.31
CA ASP A 918 15.42 7.44 12.65
C ASP A 918 16.26 6.71 11.60
N ASP A 919 16.05 7.04 10.32
CA ASP A 919 16.68 6.33 9.22
C ASP A 919 18.15 6.70 9.07
N GLN A 920 18.52 7.90 9.53
CA GLN A 920 19.90 8.34 9.62
C GLN A 920 20.56 7.83 10.90
N ALA A 921 19.84 7.88 12.02
CA ALA A 921 20.30 7.38 13.32
C ALA A 921 20.58 5.87 13.32
N GLN A 922 19.85 5.10 12.50
CA GLN A 922 20.05 3.64 12.36
C GLN A 922 21.20 3.26 11.40
N GLN A 923 21.73 4.20 10.62
CA GLN A 923 22.84 3.93 9.70
C GLN A 923 24.15 3.85 10.47
N ARG A 924 24.96 2.83 10.16
CA ARG A 924 26.32 2.72 10.72
C ARG A 924 27.23 3.77 10.09
N GLY A 925 27.93 4.55 10.90
CA GLY A 925 28.93 5.51 10.44
C GLY A 925 29.40 6.44 11.55
N SER A 926 30.47 7.19 11.28
CA SER A 926 30.90 8.31 12.11
C SER A 926 29.97 9.50 11.83
N TRP A 927 28.91 9.60 12.61
CA TRP A 927 27.99 10.73 12.56
C TRP A 927 28.49 11.88 13.44
N ALA A 928 28.18 13.09 13.02
CA ALA A 928 28.45 14.28 13.80
C ALA A 928 27.58 14.27 15.06
N ARG A 929 28.15 14.71 16.17
CA ARG A 929 27.46 14.87 17.44
C ARG A 929 26.86 16.27 17.51
N HIS A 930 25.57 16.37 17.78
CA HIS A 930 24.89 17.65 18.01
C HIS A 930 25.10 18.12 19.45
N GLU A 931 25.45 19.38 19.58
CA GLU A 931 25.63 20.11 20.84
C GLU A 931 24.61 21.25 20.84
N LEU A 932 23.50 21.02 21.53
CA LEU A 932 22.39 21.96 21.61
C LEU A 932 22.53 22.83 22.87
N ARG A 933 22.47 24.14 22.70
CA ARG A 933 22.48 25.13 23.76
C ARG A 933 21.20 25.95 23.71
N VAL A 934 20.52 26.08 24.85
CA VAL A 934 19.39 26.98 25.05
C VAL A 934 19.87 28.08 25.97
N GLU A 935 19.96 29.29 25.43
CA GLU A 935 20.46 30.49 26.06
C GLU A 935 19.33 31.51 26.20
N VAL A 936 19.36 32.33 27.25
CA VAL A 936 18.36 33.35 27.54
C VAL A 936 19.02 34.65 27.96
N ARG A 937 18.34 35.77 27.68
CA ARG A 937 18.70 37.12 28.15
C ARG A 937 17.45 37.91 28.47
N ALA A 938 17.41 38.67 29.56
CA ALA A 938 16.27 39.52 29.90
C ALA A 938 16.08 40.67 28.89
N LEU A 939 14.82 41.07 28.63
CA LEU A 939 14.46 42.23 27.81
C LEU A 939 14.04 43.37 28.75
N GLY A 940 14.93 44.33 29.02
CA GLY A 940 14.62 45.44 29.91
C GLY A 940 15.83 46.25 30.35
N ASP A 941 17.02 45.67 30.22
CA ASP A 941 18.27 46.25 30.66
C ASP A 941 18.98 46.91 29.46
N ALA A 942 18.28 47.85 28.82
CA ALA A 942 18.63 48.43 27.51
C ALA A 942 19.94 49.26 27.47
N GLY A 943 20.76 49.23 28.53
CA GLY A 943 21.93 50.06 28.72
C GLY A 943 23.30 49.39 28.57
N SER A 944 23.39 48.05 28.54
CA SER A 944 24.68 47.35 28.46
C SER A 944 24.78 46.52 27.19
N ALA A 945 25.54 47.01 26.20
CA ALA A 945 25.87 46.25 25.00
C ALA A 945 26.70 44.97 25.28
N ASP A 946 27.18 44.80 26.52
CA ASP A 946 27.97 43.66 27.00
C ASP A 946 27.14 42.62 27.77
N GLU A 947 25.81 42.66 27.70
CA GLU A 947 24.97 41.71 28.42
C GLU A 947 25.15 40.27 27.98
N SER A 948 25.73 39.49 28.88
CA SER A 948 26.04 38.08 28.75
C SER A 948 24.75 37.24 28.66
N TRP A 949 24.66 36.43 27.61
CA TRP A 949 23.67 35.36 27.51
C TRP A 949 23.87 34.35 28.65
N SER A 950 22.78 34.02 29.35
CA SER A 950 22.79 32.96 30.36
C SER A 950 22.41 31.63 29.71
N THR A 951 23.23 30.59 29.87
CA THR A 951 22.89 29.26 29.38
C THR A 951 21.90 28.59 30.34
N LEU A 952 20.67 28.37 29.90
CA LEU A 952 19.68 27.62 30.66
C LEU A 952 19.97 26.12 30.59
N ARG A 953 20.36 25.64 29.41
CA ARG A 953 20.63 24.22 29.19
C ARG A 953 21.68 24.05 28.10
N HIS A 954 22.65 23.18 28.35
CA HIS A 954 23.53 22.62 27.35
C HIS A 954 23.30 21.11 27.34
N MET A 955 22.94 20.56 26.19
CA MET A 955 22.71 19.13 26.02
C MET A 955 23.42 18.62 24.79
N SER A 956 23.91 17.39 24.91
CA SER A 956 24.55 16.69 23.82
C SER A 956 23.61 15.58 23.35
N VAL A 957 23.24 15.60 22.08
CA VAL A 957 22.22 14.69 21.55
C VAL A 957 22.85 13.32 21.28
N ALA A 958 22.30 12.28 21.92
CA ALA A 958 22.69 10.91 21.65
C ALA A 958 22.34 10.53 20.21
N HIS A 959 23.22 9.78 19.54
CA HIS A 959 22.96 9.31 18.19
C HIS A 959 22.06 8.07 18.19
N GLU A 960 20.79 8.28 18.58
CA GLU A 960 19.80 7.21 18.76
C GLU A 960 18.49 7.56 18.02
N PRO A 961 17.79 6.56 17.44
CA PRO A 961 16.53 6.76 16.73
C PRO A 961 15.37 6.87 17.73
N GLN A 962 15.36 7.94 18.52
CA GLN A 962 14.32 8.19 19.50
C GLN A 962 14.05 9.68 19.68
N GLN A 963 12.83 10.00 20.06
CA GLN A 963 12.50 11.29 20.65
C GLN A 963 13.07 11.34 22.07
N VAL A 964 13.62 12.50 22.43
CA VAL A 964 14.17 12.76 23.76
C VAL A 964 13.40 13.95 24.33
N PRO A 965 12.45 13.71 25.25
CA PRO A 965 11.77 14.79 25.94
C PRO A 965 12.75 15.48 26.90
N PHE A 966 12.60 16.78 27.08
CA PHE A 966 13.37 17.53 28.05
C PHE A 966 12.56 18.67 28.66
N VAL A 967 12.95 19.03 29.87
CA VAL A 967 12.39 20.17 30.61
C VAL A 967 13.53 21.09 31.00
N ILE A 968 13.33 22.39 30.82
CA ILE A 968 14.27 23.44 31.23
C ILE A 968 13.55 24.34 32.24
N GLU A 969 14.08 24.42 33.45
CA GLU A 969 13.62 25.35 34.47
C GLU A 969 14.13 26.76 34.14
N ALA A 970 13.24 27.74 34.06
CA ALA A 970 13.61 29.12 33.70
C ALA A 970 14.33 29.87 34.84
N GLY A 971 14.20 29.39 36.08
CA GLY A 971 14.84 29.99 37.25
C GLY A 971 14.44 31.46 37.45
N ALA A 972 15.44 32.33 37.62
CA ALA A 972 15.23 33.77 37.82
C ALA A 972 14.50 34.46 36.65
N PHE A 973 14.52 33.87 35.46
CA PHE A 973 13.89 34.45 34.27
C PHE A 973 12.38 34.19 34.20
N ALA A 974 11.83 33.28 35.01
CA ALA A 974 10.41 32.95 34.98
C ALA A 974 9.52 34.19 35.14
N GLY A 975 8.57 34.38 34.22
CA GLY A 975 7.67 35.54 34.17
C GLY A 975 8.29 36.82 33.61
N GLN A 976 9.59 36.86 33.35
CA GLN A 976 10.26 38.04 32.78
C GLN A 976 10.18 38.02 31.24
N PRO A 977 10.10 39.20 30.59
CA PRO A 977 10.32 39.28 29.16
C PRO A 977 11.77 38.92 28.85
N VAL A 978 12.00 38.03 27.88
CA VAL A 978 13.32 37.51 27.55
C VAL A 978 13.53 37.36 26.05
N ARG A 979 14.78 37.40 25.62
CA ARG A 979 15.20 36.86 24.33
C ARG A 979 15.75 35.45 24.58
N LEU A 980 15.13 34.45 23.97
CA LEU A 980 15.55 33.06 23.97
C LEU A 980 16.34 32.77 22.69
N ARG A 981 17.43 32.03 22.80
CA ARG A 981 18.25 31.57 21.70
C ARG A 981 18.51 30.08 21.81
N ILE A 982 18.25 29.36 20.73
CA ILE A 982 18.59 27.94 20.59
C ILE A 982 19.71 27.85 19.56
N ILE A 983 20.84 27.25 19.96
CA ILE A 983 22.02 27.05 19.12
C ILE A 983 22.28 25.56 19.01
N ASP A 984 22.38 25.05 17.78
CA ASP A 984 22.86 23.70 17.52
C ASP A 984 24.21 23.75 16.79
N GLU A 985 25.22 23.17 17.41
CA GLU A 985 26.57 23.00 16.88
C GLU A 985 26.85 21.53 16.61
N VAL A 986 27.69 21.25 15.62
CA VAL A 986 28.05 19.86 15.29
C VAL A 986 29.54 19.64 15.32
N ARG A 987 29.93 18.47 15.83
CA ARG A 987 31.30 17.96 15.76
C ARG A 987 31.33 16.69 14.92
N GLY A 988 31.84 16.79 13.69
CA GLY A 988 31.95 15.70 12.72
C GLY A 988 31.46 16.08 11.33
N GLU A 989 31.64 15.19 10.35
CA GLU A 989 31.36 15.49 8.94
C GLU A 989 29.92 15.18 8.51
N ARG A 990 29.35 14.07 9.00
CA ARG A 990 28.02 13.60 8.60
C ARG A 990 26.98 14.05 9.61
N VAL A 991 26.25 15.12 9.29
CA VAL A 991 25.26 15.71 10.19
C VAL A 991 23.91 15.02 9.98
N PRO A 992 23.39 14.26 10.96
CA PRO A 992 22.02 13.77 10.88
C PRO A 992 21.03 14.94 11.00
N ARG A 993 19.82 14.75 10.49
CA ARG A 993 18.74 15.73 10.61
C ARG A 993 18.23 15.69 12.05
N LEU A 994 18.34 16.81 12.75
CA LEU A 994 17.79 17.03 14.09
C LEU A 994 16.51 17.85 13.98
N GLY A 995 15.42 17.37 14.58
CA GLY A 995 14.22 18.15 14.84
C GLY A 995 14.14 18.56 16.31
N ILE A 996 13.62 19.74 16.58
CA ILE A 996 13.30 20.23 17.92
C ILE A 996 11.90 20.86 17.94
N GLU A 997 11.21 20.68 19.06
CA GLU A 997 9.96 21.36 19.37
C GLU A 997 9.98 21.81 20.84
N LEU A 998 9.43 22.99 21.13
CA LEU A 998 9.25 23.51 22.48
C LEU A 998 7.84 24.03 22.67
N GLU A 999 7.27 23.81 23.84
CA GLU A 999 6.08 24.50 24.31
C GLU A 999 6.52 25.85 24.90
N LEU A 1000 6.08 26.94 24.28
CA LEU A 1000 6.47 28.30 24.66
C LEU A 1000 5.44 28.96 25.60
N GLY A 1001 4.32 28.29 25.86
CA GLY A 1001 3.18 28.81 26.60
C GLY A 1001 2.29 29.73 25.74
N GLN A 1002 1.11 30.08 26.26
CA GLN A 1002 0.21 30.99 25.56
C GLN A 1002 0.90 32.33 25.36
N ALA A 1003 1.05 32.77 24.10
CA ALA A 1003 1.34 34.15 23.79
C ALA A 1003 0.15 34.98 24.30
N HIS A 1004 0.23 35.50 25.52
CA HIS A 1004 -0.77 36.42 26.06
C HIS A 1004 -1.01 37.53 25.03
N GLU A 1005 -2.21 37.55 24.45
CA GLU A 1005 -2.81 38.60 23.63
C GLU A 1005 -1.81 39.62 23.05
N VAL A 1006 -0.94 39.18 22.14
CA VAL A 1006 -0.29 40.15 21.24
C VAL A 1006 -1.43 40.61 20.33
N ALA A 1007 -2.04 41.74 20.69
CA ALA A 1007 -3.14 42.33 19.94
C ALA A 1007 -2.72 42.43 18.45
N PRO A 1008 -3.58 41.97 17.51
CA PRO A 1008 -3.23 41.82 16.10
C PRO A 1008 -2.88 43.12 15.39
#